data_AF-A0A803K6H4-F1
#
_entry.id   AF-A0A803K6H4-F1
#
_cell.length_a   1.000
_cell.length_b   1.000
_cell.length_c   1.000
_cell.angle_alpha   90.00
_cell.angle_beta   90.00
_cell.angle_gamma   90.00
#
_symmetry.space_group_name_H-M   'P 1'
#
loop_
_entity.id
_entity.type
_entity.pdbx_description
1 polymer ?
#
loop_
_entity_poly.entity_id
_entity_poly.type
_entity_poly.pdbx_seq_one_letter_code
_entity_poly.pdbx_strand_id
1 'polypeptide(L)'
;MMLSHWVLLLSLGAVQLAEGAEISPGSCTFEDSTCAYTSAFPFLQWTVNTEGHYVSVDSSNGSRGQKAVLISPDLHLAEWSCLRLVYQIAGSESSPSPSSLNVFVRPEGESFDYLLWSAEEHSDSWLISSIDLKNTTKRFKIILEGVLGLDAMSSVAIFEVKMSTGYCIECDFEENHLCGYMNSWNPNVNWFVGGGNVKNSHSILPRDHTLNNEFGHYMYVDSVYVKHFQEVAQLVSPLITTPISGCLSFYYQLQRESSNIFLVHTRDLHGSYDEIWKMGLVRQGEWNLAEVDLNAPVPLEVIFEVAFNGIQAGYVALDDISFSPVSCSGQQGMFFDAREAGCDFEESMCHFHQDDNNGSGWSRVKVKPNAYQMGDHTSGLGYFMIANTRFTGQPGYFGRLYGPSLPGNIQYCLRFFYSLYGFYKTTDSLAVYIFEENHVVQEKIWSAHETPKGVWLQAEISIHKPMPFKVVFVSWCKSFWDCGIAAVDDISVSMGSCQISGYYMYIEATNMVFGQKARLISKQLRAFTGKQCLTFFYHMYGAGTGLLNVYLSKESDINKDTLLWTRKGEQSITWLKAQIEYESEQQHKIVFEAVRGISIRSDIGIDDIMFQNGPCSDSSDPLQSSGYSDNFNEIDF
;
A
#
# COMPACT_ATOMS: atom_id res chain seq x y z
N MET A 1 -70.52 -12.65 -42.12
CA MET A 1 -71.12 -13.30 -40.92
C MET A 1 -69.97 -13.75 -40.05
N MET A 2 -69.84 -13.45 -38.76
CA MET A 2 -70.59 -12.65 -37.80
C MET A 2 -69.63 -12.55 -36.59
N LEU A 3 -69.45 -11.38 -35.98
CA LEU A 3 -68.74 -11.25 -34.70
C LEU A 3 -69.62 -10.43 -33.76
N SER A 4 -69.91 -11.05 -32.63
CA SER A 4 -70.73 -10.61 -31.50
C SER A 4 -70.09 -11.32 -30.28
N HIS A 5 -69.96 -10.81 -29.07
CA HIS A 5 -70.59 -9.73 -28.32
C HIS A 5 -69.57 -9.18 -27.31
N TRP A 6 -69.73 -7.92 -26.93
CA TRP A 6 -69.22 -7.35 -25.69
C TRP A 6 -70.37 -6.74 -24.89
N VAL A 7 -70.14 -6.69 -23.58
CA VAL A 7 -70.81 -5.89 -22.54
C VAL A 7 -72.04 -6.51 -21.86
N LEU A 8 -71.85 -7.02 -20.64
CA LEU A 8 -72.24 -6.34 -19.39
C LEU A 8 -71.97 -7.24 -18.17
N LEU A 9 -71.16 -6.76 -17.22
CA LEU A 9 -71.49 -6.63 -15.79
C LEU A 9 -70.25 -6.25 -14.97
N LEU A 10 -70.24 -4.98 -14.54
CA LEU A 10 -69.37 -4.40 -13.52
C LEU A 10 -69.99 -4.64 -12.13
N SER A 11 -69.20 -5.15 -11.19
CA SER A 11 -69.03 -4.69 -9.80
C SER A 11 -68.74 -5.86 -8.85
N LEU A 12 -67.49 -6.01 -8.43
CA LEU A 12 -67.09 -6.49 -7.09
C LEU A 12 -65.57 -6.39 -6.92
N GLY A 13 -65.15 -5.53 -6.00
CA GLY A 13 -63.98 -5.72 -5.14
C GLY A 13 -62.58 -5.46 -5.73
N ALA A 14 -62.03 -4.28 -5.45
CA ALA A 14 -60.60 -4.13 -5.21
C ALA A 14 -60.40 -3.14 -4.06
N VAL A 15 -60.21 -3.69 -2.86
CA VAL A 15 -59.56 -2.98 -1.75
C VAL A 15 -58.11 -2.77 -2.20
N GLN A 16 -57.71 -1.52 -2.43
CA GLN A 16 -56.30 -1.18 -2.58
C GLN A 16 -55.67 -1.26 -1.19
N LEU A 17 -54.85 -2.30 -0.98
CA LEU A 17 -53.85 -2.33 0.07
C LEU A 17 -52.85 -1.21 -0.23
N ALA A 18 -52.72 -0.26 0.69
CA ALA A 18 -51.53 0.58 0.76
C ALA A 18 -50.37 -0.34 1.18
N GLU A 19 -49.43 -0.57 0.28
CA GLU A 19 -48.12 -1.12 0.60
C GLU A 19 -47.39 -0.09 1.46
N GLY A 20 -47.49 -0.22 2.78
CA GLY A 20 -46.50 0.35 3.68
C GLY A 20 -45.19 -0.38 3.44
N ALA A 21 -44.14 0.35 3.09
CA ALA A 21 -42.80 -0.19 2.96
C ALA A 21 -42.46 -1.05 4.20
N GLU A 22 -42.17 -2.33 4.01
CA GLU A 22 -41.76 -3.21 5.10
C GLU A 22 -40.44 -2.67 5.68
N ILE A 23 -40.52 -2.07 6.87
CA ILE A 23 -39.36 -1.63 7.64
C ILE A 23 -38.51 -2.87 7.95
N SER A 24 -37.23 -2.85 7.56
CA SER A 24 -36.32 -3.96 7.78
C SER A 24 -36.22 -4.32 9.27
N PRO A 25 -36.08 -5.62 9.63
CA PRO A 25 -35.98 -6.03 11.02
C PRO A 25 -34.83 -5.32 11.76
N GLY A 26 -35.14 -4.64 12.86
CA GLY A 26 -34.16 -3.84 13.61
C GLY A 26 -34.11 -2.36 13.23
N SER A 27 -34.81 -1.92 12.18
CA SER A 27 -34.98 -0.50 11.90
C SER A 27 -36.11 0.12 12.74
N CYS A 28 -35.93 1.38 13.14
CA CYS A 28 -36.92 2.16 13.86
C CYS A 28 -36.73 3.67 13.63
N THR A 29 -37.80 4.34 13.19
CA THR A 29 -37.87 5.80 13.03
C THR A 29 -38.40 6.52 14.27
N PHE A 30 -38.82 5.78 15.31
CA PHE A 30 -39.37 6.31 16.57
C PHE A 30 -40.56 7.29 16.45
N GLU A 31 -41.23 7.33 15.29
CA GLU A 31 -42.35 8.23 15.00
C GLU A 31 -43.49 8.12 16.01
N ASP A 32 -43.99 6.89 16.23
CA ASP A 32 -45.16 6.60 17.09
C ASP A 32 -44.87 5.59 18.22
N SER A 33 -43.75 4.85 18.14
CA SER A 33 -43.44 3.76 19.09
C SER A 33 -41.95 3.43 19.11
N THR A 34 -41.51 2.55 20.01
CA THR A 34 -40.13 2.07 20.06
C THR A 34 -39.84 0.90 19.10
N CYS A 35 -40.72 0.56 18.16
CA CYS A 35 -40.50 -0.53 17.16
C CYS A 35 -39.96 -1.84 17.78
N ALA A 36 -40.56 -2.28 18.90
CA ALA A 36 -40.15 -3.44 19.70
C ALA A 36 -38.81 -3.34 20.46
N TYR A 37 -38.13 -2.18 20.42
CA TYR A 37 -37.04 -1.88 21.34
C TYR A 37 -37.58 -1.73 22.76
N THR A 38 -36.82 -2.24 23.72
CA THR A 38 -37.20 -2.27 25.14
C THR A 38 -36.12 -1.64 26.02
N SER A 39 -36.52 -0.79 26.96
CA SER A 39 -35.59 -0.27 27.97
C SER A 39 -35.28 -1.36 29.00
N ALA A 40 -34.01 -1.56 29.33
CA ALA A 40 -33.58 -2.61 30.24
C ALA A 40 -33.63 -2.15 31.71
N PHE A 41 -34.25 -2.95 32.58
CA PHE A 41 -34.26 -2.72 34.03
C PHE A 41 -32.97 -3.27 34.68
N PRO A 42 -32.35 -2.61 35.69
CA PRO A 42 -32.80 -1.43 36.44
C PRO A 42 -32.25 -0.08 35.93
N PHE A 43 -31.88 0.01 34.65
CA PHE A 43 -31.32 1.24 34.08
C PHE A 43 -32.38 2.32 33.84
N LEU A 44 -31.93 3.53 33.49
CA LEU A 44 -32.83 4.61 33.10
C LEU A 44 -33.66 4.21 31.88
N GLN A 45 -34.90 4.67 31.86
CA GLN A 45 -35.84 4.40 30.78
C GLN A 45 -35.66 5.41 29.65
N TRP A 46 -35.56 4.92 28.43
CA TRP A 46 -35.62 5.74 27.22
C TRP A 46 -37.05 6.21 26.98
N THR A 47 -37.22 7.52 26.78
CA THR A 47 -38.52 8.16 26.57
C THR A 47 -38.70 8.54 25.11
N VAL A 48 -39.83 8.16 24.52
CA VAL A 48 -40.20 8.57 23.15
C VAL A 48 -40.77 9.99 23.20
N ASN A 49 -40.17 10.89 22.45
CA ASN A 49 -40.71 12.22 22.19
C ASN A 49 -41.59 12.16 20.94
N THR A 50 -42.90 12.20 21.14
CA THR A 50 -43.90 12.11 20.05
C THR A 50 -44.03 13.40 19.24
N GLU A 51 -43.56 14.54 19.74
CA GLU A 51 -43.56 15.80 18.96
C GLU A 51 -42.32 15.92 18.08
N GLY A 52 -41.19 15.36 18.54
CA GLY A 52 -39.92 15.39 17.83
C GLY A 52 -39.58 14.12 17.04
N HIS A 53 -40.37 13.05 17.20
CA HIS A 53 -40.17 11.74 16.57
C HIS A 53 -38.79 11.13 16.83
N TYR A 54 -38.37 11.12 18.10
CA TYR A 54 -37.11 10.52 18.53
C TYR A 54 -37.23 9.89 19.92
N VAL A 55 -36.27 9.06 20.30
CA VAL A 55 -36.15 8.55 21.66
C VAL A 55 -34.97 9.21 22.38
N SER A 56 -35.14 9.59 23.64
CA SER A 56 -34.09 10.24 24.40
C SER A 56 -34.01 9.79 25.85
N VAL A 57 -32.86 10.05 26.45
CA VAL A 57 -32.64 10.03 27.89
C VAL A 57 -32.01 11.37 28.27
N ASP A 58 -32.47 11.97 29.37
CA ASP A 58 -31.97 13.24 29.87
C ASP A 58 -31.73 13.21 31.38
N SER A 59 -31.00 14.21 31.87
CA SER A 59 -30.70 14.37 33.30
C SER A 59 -31.90 14.77 34.17
N SER A 60 -33.08 15.03 33.59
CA SER A 60 -34.30 15.33 34.35
C SER A 60 -34.97 14.06 34.88
N ASN A 61 -34.81 12.95 34.16
CA ASN A 61 -35.38 11.64 34.50
C ASN A 61 -34.45 10.72 35.30
N GLY A 62 -33.20 11.13 35.58
CA GLY A 62 -32.18 10.29 36.20
C GLY A 62 -31.17 11.01 37.09
N SER A 63 -30.44 10.26 37.91
CA SER A 63 -29.31 10.79 38.68
C SER A 63 -28.04 10.84 37.82
N ARG A 64 -27.20 11.86 38.02
CA ARG A 64 -25.97 12.11 37.26
C ARG A 64 -25.04 10.88 37.21
N GLY A 65 -24.52 10.54 36.02
CA GLY A 65 -23.65 9.37 35.81
C GLY A 65 -24.38 8.02 35.70
N GLN A 66 -25.72 8.01 35.63
CA GLN A 66 -26.49 6.81 35.32
C GLN A 66 -26.55 6.56 33.81
N LYS A 67 -26.69 5.28 33.45
CA LYS A 67 -26.83 4.83 32.08
C LYS A 67 -28.26 4.39 31.78
N ALA A 68 -28.68 4.58 30.54
CA ALA A 68 -29.92 4.04 29.96
C ALA A 68 -29.55 3.01 28.91
N VAL A 69 -30.28 1.91 28.85
CA VAL A 69 -29.98 0.81 27.92
C VAL A 69 -31.24 0.45 27.14
N LEU A 70 -31.18 0.59 25.81
CA LEU A 70 -32.24 0.24 24.88
C LEU A 70 -31.83 -1.01 24.10
N ILE A 71 -32.65 -2.06 24.17
CA ILE A 71 -32.35 -3.38 23.60
C ILE A 71 -33.28 -3.63 22.41
N SER A 72 -32.71 -4.02 21.28
CA SER A 72 -33.45 -4.40 20.07
C SER A 72 -34.25 -5.71 20.25
N PRO A 73 -35.24 -5.98 19.38
CA PRO A 73 -35.76 -7.34 19.20
C PRO A 73 -34.65 -8.32 18.79
N ASP A 74 -34.96 -9.62 18.81
CA ASP A 74 -34.04 -10.66 18.32
C ASP A 74 -33.84 -10.54 16.81
N LEU A 75 -32.61 -10.26 16.39
CA LEU A 75 -32.20 -10.06 15.00
C LEU A 75 -31.45 -11.29 14.48
N HIS A 76 -31.49 -11.49 13.17
CA HIS A 76 -30.74 -12.55 12.48
C HIS A 76 -30.28 -12.05 11.11
N LEU A 77 -28.98 -12.06 10.87
CA LEU A 77 -28.37 -11.56 9.63
C LEU A 77 -27.77 -12.70 8.82
N ALA A 78 -28.43 -13.06 7.72
CA ALA A 78 -27.92 -14.06 6.79
C ALA A 78 -26.71 -13.54 5.98
N GLU A 79 -26.66 -12.22 5.76
CA GLU A 79 -25.67 -11.53 4.93
C GLU A 79 -25.06 -10.36 5.71
N TRP A 80 -24.05 -9.71 5.12
CA TRP A 80 -23.48 -8.48 5.69
C TRP A 80 -24.55 -7.39 5.75
N SER A 81 -24.50 -6.53 6.76
CA SER A 81 -25.49 -5.46 6.90
C SER A 81 -24.87 -4.20 7.49
N CYS A 82 -25.42 -3.06 7.13
CA CYS A 82 -25.07 -1.77 7.68
C CYS A 82 -26.12 -1.30 8.69
N LEU A 83 -25.67 -0.92 9.88
CA LEU A 83 -26.45 -0.23 10.90
C LEU A 83 -26.13 1.26 10.85
N ARG A 84 -27.07 2.08 10.39
CA ARG A 84 -27.00 3.54 10.42
C ARG A 84 -27.77 4.07 11.61
N LEU A 85 -27.15 4.99 12.35
CA LEU A 85 -27.69 5.58 13.57
C LEU A 85 -27.66 7.10 13.44
N VAL A 86 -28.82 7.74 13.53
CA VAL A 86 -28.94 9.20 13.63
C VAL A 86 -29.14 9.57 15.09
N TYR A 87 -28.20 10.30 15.67
CA TYR A 87 -28.14 10.54 17.11
C TYR A 87 -27.69 11.96 17.44
N GLN A 88 -27.91 12.36 18.69
CA GLN A 88 -27.46 13.63 19.24
C GLN A 88 -26.98 13.43 20.68
N ILE A 89 -25.84 14.02 21.01
CA ILE A 89 -25.30 14.05 22.37
C ILE A 89 -25.17 15.51 22.80
N ALA A 90 -25.99 15.92 23.77
CA ALA A 90 -25.92 17.25 24.37
C ALA A 90 -25.24 17.17 25.75
N GLY A 91 -24.40 18.16 26.04
CA GLY A 91 -23.63 18.25 27.29
C GLY A 91 -22.60 19.38 27.26
N SER A 92 -21.79 19.52 28.31
CA SER A 92 -20.67 20.47 28.32
C SER A 92 -19.36 19.76 28.01
N GLU A 93 -18.64 20.23 26.98
CA GLU A 93 -17.29 19.78 26.63
C GLU A 93 -16.27 19.91 27.79
N SER A 94 -16.56 20.73 28.80
CA SER A 94 -15.67 21.00 29.94
C SER A 94 -15.82 20.02 31.11
N SER A 95 -16.72 19.04 31.00
CA SER A 95 -17.02 18.10 32.08
C SER A 95 -16.00 16.96 32.13
N PRO A 96 -15.52 16.56 33.33
CA PRO A 96 -14.57 15.45 33.48
C PRO A 96 -15.16 14.05 33.16
N SER A 97 -16.47 13.98 32.88
CA SER A 97 -17.16 12.77 32.43
C SER A 97 -18.24 13.16 31.41
N PRO A 98 -17.91 13.19 30.11
CA PRO A 98 -18.84 13.57 29.06
C PRO A 98 -19.96 12.54 28.92
N SER A 99 -21.07 12.97 28.32
CA SER A 99 -22.12 12.04 27.89
C SER A 99 -21.62 11.21 26.72
N SER A 100 -22.01 9.94 26.63
CA SER A 100 -21.62 9.08 25.53
C SER A 100 -22.74 8.17 25.05
N LEU A 101 -22.64 7.73 23.80
CA LEU A 101 -23.52 6.74 23.20
C LEU A 101 -22.69 5.55 22.72
N ASN A 102 -22.95 4.39 23.29
CA ASN A 102 -22.28 3.14 22.97
C ASN A 102 -23.24 2.17 22.28
N VAL A 103 -22.75 1.47 21.27
CA VAL A 103 -23.48 0.44 20.54
C VAL A 103 -22.78 -0.89 20.75
N PHE A 104 -23.51 -1.88 21.27
CA PHE A 104 -23.00 -3.22 21.50
C PHE A 104 -23.82 -4.27 20.74
N VAL A 105 -23.20 -5.43 20.52
CA VAL A 105 -23.87 -6.65 20.07
C VAL A 105 -23.85 -7.71 21.16
N ARG A 106 -24.98 -8.38 21.37
CA ARG A 106 -25.12 -9.55 22.24
C ARG A 106 -25.60 -10.76 21.45
N PRO A 107 -24.74 -11.74 21.16
CA PRO A 107 -25.14 -13.01 20.55
C PRO A 107 -26.07 -13.83 21.46
N GLU A 108 -26.99 -14.57 20.85
CA GLU A 108 -27.91 -15.46 21.57
C GLU A 108 -27.14 -16.55 22.33
N GLY A 109 -27.48 -16.70 23.62
CA GLY A 109 -26.84 -17.65 24.53
C GLY A 109 -25.58 -17.12 25.21
N GLU A 110 -25.11 -15.92 24.87
CA GLU A 110 -24.00 -15.26 25.55
C GLU A 110 -24.50 -14.22 26.57
N SER A 111 -23.71 -14.00 27.62
CA SER A 111 -24.00 -13.01 28.68
C SER A 111 -23.17 -11.74 28.55
N PHE A 112 -22.26 -11.68 27.57
CA PHE A 112 -21.36 -10.55 27.34
C PHE A 112 -21.82 -9.71 26.16
N ASP A 113 -21.64 -8.40 26.30
CA ASP A 113 -21.90 -7.39 25.27
C ASP A 113 -20.58 -6.99 24.63
N TYR A 114 -20.49 -7.07 23.31
CA TYR A 114 -19.29 -6.71 22.57
C TYR A 114 -19.48 -5.32 21.96
N LEU A 115 -18.56 -4.40 22.27
CA LEU A 115 -18.62 -3.02 21.77
C LEU A 115 -18.39 -3.00 20.26
N LEU A 116 -19.31 -2.40 19.52
CA LEU A 116 -19.19 -2.15 18.08
C LEU A 116 -18.74 -0.73 17.79
N TRP A 117 -19.28 0.24 18.52
CA TRP A 117 -19.03 1.66 18.27
C TRP A 117 -19.34 2.51 19.52
N SER A 118 -18.67 3.66 19.64
CA SER A 118 -18.84 4.62 20.74
C SER A 118 -18.65 6.04 20.22
N ALA A 119 -19.46 6.99 20.70
CA ALA A 119 -19.24 8.42 20.49
C ALA A 119 -19.38 9.21 21.79
N GLU A 120 -18.55 10.25 21.89
CA GLU A 120 -18.54 11.24 22.97
C GLU A 120 -18.62 12.68 22.41
N GLU A 121 -18.68 12.83 21.09
CA GLU A 121 -18.69 14.13 20.43
C GLU A 121 -20.03 14.84 20.66
N HIS A 122 -19.95 16.05 21.22
CA HIS A 122 -21.10 16.89 21.48
C HIS A 122 -21.50 17.65 20.22
N SER A 123 -22.80 17.71 19.93
CA SER A 123 -23.31 18.47 18.79
C SER A 123 -24.72 18.99 19.05
N ASP A 124 -24.95 20.26 18.69
CA ASP A 124 -26.29 20.86 18.64
C ASP A 124 -27.10 20.39 17.42
N SER A 125 -26.47 19.65 16.50
CA SER A 125 -27.09 19.04 15.32
C SER A 125 -27.14 17.51 15.43
N TRP A 126 -28.01 16.88 14.64
CA TRP A 126 -28.02 15.43 14.49
C TRP A 126 -26.76 14.95 13.77
N LEU A 127 -26.10 13.96 14.34
CA LEU A 127 -24.95 13.26 13.79
C LEU A 127 -25.39 11.90 13.23
N ILE A 128 -24.66 11.40 12.24
CA ILE A 128 -24.87 10.07 11.68
C ILE A 128 -23.65 9.19 11.91
N SER A 129 -23.87 7.96 12.30
CA SER A 129 -22.83 6.92 12.35
C SER A 129 -23.26 5.71 11.55
N SER A 130 -22.30 5.05 10.90
CA SER A 130 -22.53 3.81 10.14
C SER A 130 -21.63 2.72 10.69
N ILE A 131 -22.22 1.57 11.00
CA ILE A 131 -21.56 0.45 11.69
C ILE A 131 -21.78 -0.82 10.87
N ASP A 132 -20.69 -1.41 10.37
CA ASP A 132 -20.73 -2.68 9.65
C ASP A 132 -20.99 -3.86 10.59
N LEU A 133 -22.00 -4.66 10.25
CA LEU A 133 -22.38 -5.87 10.96
C LEU A 133 -22.05 -7.10 10.12
N LYS A 134 -21.14 -7.92 10.66
CA LYS A 134 -20.72 -9.17 10.04
C LYS A 134 -21.87 -10.17 10.00
N ASN A 135 -21.92 -10.97 8.94
CA ASN A 135 -22.90 -12.04 8.81
C ASN A 135 -22.78 -13.04 9.97
N THR A 136 -23.91 -13.51 10.51
CA THR A 136 -23.93 -14.41 11.67
C THR A 136 -25.05 -15.44 11.56
N THR A 137 -24.71 -16.67 11.91
CA THR A 137 -25.69 -17.78 11.96
C THR A 137 -26.51 -17.80 13.24
N LYS A 138 -26.05 -17.12 14.29
CA LYS A 138 -26.76 -17.00 15.56
C LYS A 138 -27.61 -15.73 15.57
N ARG A 139 -28.76 -15.79 16.24
CA ARG A 139 -29.53 -14.59 16.55
C ARG A 139 -28.72 -13.70 17.51
N PHE A 140 -29.00 -12.42 17.50
CA PHE A 140 -28.35 -11.47 18.40
C PHE A 140 -29.26 -10.28 18.67
N LYS A 141 -28.86 -9.44 19.63
CA LYS A 141 -29.50 -8.15 19.92
C LYS A 141 -28.48 -7.03 19.79
N ILE A 142 -28.95 -5.89 19.29
CA ILE A 142 -28.24 -4.62 19.37
C ILE A 142 -28.64 -3.92 20.67
N ILE A 143 -27.65 -3.41 21.37
CA ILE A 143 -27.80 -2.75 22.66
C ILE A 143 -27.26 -1.34 22.51
N LEU A 144 -28.13 -0.36 22.71
CA LEU A 144 -27.81 1.07 22.65
C LEU A 144 -27.74 1.58 24.09
N GLU A 145 -26.55 1.95 24.53
CA GLU A 145 -26.28 2.44 25.89
C GLU A 145 -25.98 3.94 25.84
N GLY A 146 -26.88 4.75 26.39
CA GLY A 146 -26.67 6.18 26.59
C GLY A 146 -26.17 6.44 28.01
N VAL A 147 -24.97 6.99 28.15
CA VAL A 147 -24.39 7.40 29.43
C VAL A 147 -24.52 8.90 29.57
N LEU A 148 -25.19 9.37 30.62
CA LEU A 148 -25.34 10.80 30.88
C LEU A 148 -24.15 11.35 31.65
N GLY A 149 -23.58 12.44 31.15
CA GLY A 149 -22.55 13.20 31.85
C GLY A 149 -23.04 13.80 33.17
N LEU A 150 -22.13 14.42 33.93
CA LEU A 150 -22.46 15.02 35.23
C LEU A 150 -23.15 16.40 35.12
N ASP A 151 -23.31 16.91 33.90
CA ASP A 151 -23.87 18.22 33.63
C ASP A 151 -25.40 18.23 33.74
N ALA A 152 -25.94 19.37 34.19
CA ALA A 152 -27.36 19.54 34.47
C ALA A 152 -28.27 19.57 33.21
N MET A 153 -27.68 19.62 32.01
CA MET A 153 -28.39 19.64 30.72
C MET A 153 -27.84 18.56 29.78
N SER A 154 -27.36 17.44 30.33
CA SER A 154 -26.91 16.31 29.52
C SER A 154 -28.11 15.54 28.97
N SER A 155 -28.07 15.24 27.68
CA SER A 155 -29.04 14.33 27.05
C SER A 155 -28.38 13.53 25.93
N VAL A 156 -28.92 12.34 25.70
CA VAL A 156 -28.59 11.50 24.56
C VAL A 156 -29.91 11.19 23.86
N ALA A 157 -29.99 11.48 22.57
CA ALA A 157 -31.15 11.24 21.74
C ALA A 157 -30.79 10.41 20.51
N ILE A 158 -31.74 9.59 20.07
CA ILE A 158 -31.64 8.77 18.87
C ILE A 158 -32.89 9.04 18.05
N PHE A 159 -32.68 9.58 16.86
CA PHE A 159 -33.75 9.93 15.91
C PHE A 159 -34.16 8.72 15.07
N GLU A 160 -33.18 7.98 14.56
CA GLU A 160 -33.44 6.84 13.68
C GLU A 160 -32.37 5.76 13.86
N VAL A 161 -32.82 4.51 13.85
CA VAL A 161 -31.98 3.34 13.64
C VAL A 161 -32.39 2.71 12.32
N LYS A 162 -31.49 2.62 11.35
CA LYS A 162 -31.75 2.02 10.06
C LYS A 162 -30.80 0.86 9.80
N MET A 163 -31.36 -0.30 9.49
CA MET A 163 -30.64 -1.51 9.16
C MET A 163 -30.85 -1.83 7.68
N SER A 164 -29.76 -1.93 6.93
CA SER A 164 -29.78 -2.24 5.49
C SER A 164 -28.84 -3.40 5.20
N THR A 165 -29.16 -4.22 4.20
CA THR A 165 -28.26 -5.27 3.70
C THR A 165 -27.15 -4.64 2.88
N GLY A 166 -25.93 -5.18 2.95
CA GLY A 166 -24.76 -4.62 2.26
C GLY A 166 -23.77 -3.94 3.21
N TYR A 167 -22.72 -3.34 2.65
CA TYR A 167 -21.64 -2.69 3.39
C TYR A 167 -21.97 -1.21 3.64
N CYS A 168 -21.51 -0.64 4.76
CA CYS A 168 -21.83 0.74 5.09
C CYS A 168 -21.26 1.80 4.12
N ILE A 169 -20.19 1.44 3.40
CA ILE A 169 -19.59 2.28 2.36
C ILE A 169 -20.43 2.35 1.07
N GLU A 170 -21.38 1.43 0.88
CA GLU A 170 -22.22 1.43 -0.32
C GLU A 170 -23.23 2.57 -0.30
N CYS A 171 -23.39 3.23 -1.44
CA CYS A 171 -24.29 4.35 -1.59
C CYS A 171 -24.69 4.61 -3.05
N ASP A 172 -26.00 4.62 -3.29
CA ASP A 172 -26.67 5.08 -4.51
C ASP A 172 -27.16 6.54 -4.39
N PHE A 173 -26.84 7.21 -3.27
CA PHE A 173 -27.22 8.59 -2.92
C PHE A 173 -28.73 8.90 -2.86
N GLU A 174 -29.61 7.91 -2.94
CA GLU A 174 -31.06 8.13 -2.92
C GLU A 174 -31.63 8.38 -1.52
N GLU A 175 -30.84 8.08 -0.48
CA GLU A 175 -31.20 8.33 0.91
C GLU A 175 -31.00 9.80 1.31
N ASN A 176 -31.94 10.37 2.09
CA ASN A 176 -31.89 11.75 2.59
C ASN A 176 -30.57 12.14 3.29
N HIS A 177 -29.91 11.19 3.94
CA HIS A 177 -28.66 11.38 4.66
C HIS A 177 -27.42 10.92 3.85
N LEU A 178 -27.56 10.74 2.54
CA LEU A 178 -26.47 10.39 1.61
C LEU A 178 -25.66 9.17 2.08
N CYS A 179 -26.35 8.18 2.65
CA CYS A 179 -25.75 6.96 3.21
C CYS A 179 -24.68 7.19 4.30
N GLY A 180 -24.59 8.41 4.86
CA GLY A 180 -23.56 8.84 5.80
C GLY A 180 -22.32 9.46 5.16
N TYR A 181 -22.31 9.68 3.84
CA TYR A 181 -21.26 10.45 3.19
C TYR A 181 -21.34 11.93 3.60
N MET A 182 -20.18 12.52 3.86
CA MET A 182 -20.08 13.88 4.37
C MET A 182 -19.16 14.71 3.47
N ASN A 183 -19.55 15.97 3.25
CA ASN A 183 -18.73 16.91 2.52
C ASN A 183 -17.72 17.57 3.47
N SER A 184 -16.44 17.59 3.08
CA SER A 184 -15.42 18.38 3.76
C SER A 184 -15.58 19.84 3.35
N TRP A 185 -16.33 20.60 4.15
CA TRP A 185 -16.76 21.95 3.80
C TRP A 185 -15.59 22.87 3.45
N ASN A 186 -15.56 23.31 2.20
CA ASN A 186 -14.64 24.31 1.69
C ASN A 186 -15.45 25.58 1.33
N PRO A 187 -15.01 26.80 1.69
CA PRO A 187 -15.73 28.03 1.37
C PRO A 187 -15.98 28.27 -0.13
N ASN A 188 -15.28 27.56 -1.00
CA ASN A 188 -15.31 27.79 -2.45
C ASN A 188 -15.97 26.65 -3.22
N VAL A 189 -15.42 25.44 -3.17
CA VAL A 189 -15.83 24.31 -4.02
C VAL A 189 -16.19 23.11 -3.17
N ASN A 190 -17.37 22.55 -3.39
CA ASN A 190 -17.99 21.52 -2.57
C ASN A 190 -18.65 20.46 -3.46
N TRP A 191 -18.85 19.26 -2.92
CA TRP A 191 -19.75 18.30 -3.54
C TRP A 191 -21.21 18.70 -3.29
N PHE A 192 -22.02 18.62 -4.35
CA PHE A 192 -23.44 18.95 -4.35
C PHE A 192 -24.25 17.74 -4.81
N VAL A 193 -25.50 17.66 -4.34
CA VAL A 193 -26.45 16.67 -4.83
C VAL A 193 -27.03 17.15 -6.16
N GLY A 194 -26.86 16.32 -7.20
CA GLY A 194 -27.43 16.49 -8.53
C GLY A 194 -28.71 15.67 -8.69
N GLY A 195 -29.51 16.02 -9.71
CA GLY A 195 -30.81 15.39 -9.93
C GLY A 195 -31.93 15.87 -8.99
N GLY A 196 -33.03 15.12 -8.94
CA GLY A 196 -34.25 15.52 -8.23
C GLY A 196 -35.03 16.68 -8.91
N ASN A 197 -36.08 17.18 -8.23
CA ASN A 197 -37.02 18.19 -8.79
C ASN A 197 -36.42 19.62 -8.90
N VAL A 198 -35.10 19.74 -9.11
CA VAL A 198 -34.36 21.01 -9.16
C VAL A 198 -34.39 21.56 -10.59
N LYS A 199 -35.52 22.18 -10.96
CA LYS A 199 -35.72 22.90 -12.23
C LYS A 199 -34.93 24.20 -12.38
N ASN A 200 -33.82 24.39 -11.67
CA ASN A 200 -33.12 25.66 -11.62
C ASN A 200 -31.60 25.50 -11.69
N SER A 201 -31.08 25.09 -12.83
CA SER A 201 -29.85 25.65 -13.36
C SER A 201 -29.75 25.38 -14.86
N HIS A 202 -29.19 26.34 -15.61
CA HIS A 202 -28.92 26.25 -17.05
C HIS A 202 -27.76 25.28 -17.36
N SER A 203 -27.79 24.07 -16.80
CA SER A 203 -26.61 23.23 -16.72
C SER A 203 -26.80 21.93 -17.51
N ILE A 204 -25.79 21.63 -18.33
CA ILE A 204 -25.64 20.39 -19.11
C ILE A 204 -25.19 19.28 -18.14
N LEU A 205 -25.99 19.01 -17.10
CA LEU A 205 -25.70 18.01 -16.07
C LEU A 205 -26.22 16.63 -16.50
N PRO A 206 -25.58 15.54 -16.04
CA PRO A 206 -25.95 14.19 -16.45
C PRO A 206 -27.22 13.71 -15.75
N ARG A 207 -27.80 12.65 -16.31
CA ARG A 207 -28.88 11.89 -15.66
C ARG A 207 -28.25 10.93 -14.66
N ASP A 208 -28.95 10.75 -13.56
CA ASP A 208 -28.63 9.75 -12.53
C ASP A 208 -28.38 8.36 -13.13
N HIS A 209 -27.38 7.61 -12.67
CA HIS A 209 -27.07 6.29 -13.22
C HIS A 209 -28.03 5.22 -12.65
N THR A 210 -28.30 5.28 -11.35
CA THR A 210 -29.15 4.32 -10.60
C THR A 210 -30.55 4.17 -11.20
N LEU A 211 -31.23 5.30 -11.44
CA LEU A 211 -32.60 5.34 -11.96
C LEU A 211 -32.67 5.71 -13.45
N ASN A 212 -31.53 6.03 -14.07
CA ASN A 212 -31.40 6.50 -15.46
C ASN A 212 -32.39 7.62 -15.83
N ASN A 213 -32.67 8.51 -14.88
CA ASN A 213 -33.65 9.57 -15.02
C ASN A 213 -33.17 10.88 -14.38
N GLU A 214 -33.94 11.96 -14.55
CA GLU A 214 -33.60 13.29 -14.01
C GLU A 214 -34.03 13.46 -12.53
N PHE A 215 -34.62 12.43 -11.92
CA PHE A 215 -35.19 12.44 -10.58
C PHE A 215 -34.35 11.72 -9.53
N GLY A 216 -33.47 10.80 -9.93
CA GLY A 216 -32.50 10.18 -9.02
C GLY A 216 -31.41 11.14 -8.58
N HIS A 217 -30.70 10.77 -7.53
CA HIS A 217 -29.72 11.59 -6.85
C HIS A 217 -28.31 11.05 -7.08
N TYR A 218 -27.39 11.93 -7.47
CA TYR A 218 -25.97 11.62 -7.55
C TYR A 218 -25.16 12.77 -6.96
N MET A 219 -23.86 12.56 -6.71
CA MET A 219 -22.99 13.62 -6.24
C MET A 219 -22.23 14.26 -7.40
N TYR A 220 -22.14 15.58 -7.45
CA TYR A 220 -21.34 16.28 -8.45
C TYR A 220 -20.63 17.50 -7.90
N VAL A 221 -19.59 17.91 -8.61
CA VAL A 221 -18.84 19.12 -8.34
C VAL A 221 -18.55 19.82 -9.65
N ASP A 222 -18.76 21.14 -9.69
CA ASP A 222 -18.61 21.95 -10.90
C ASP A 222 -17.63 23.11 -10.69
N SER A 223 -16.75 23.30 -11.67
CA SER A 223 -15.79 24.40 -11.74
C SER A 223 -16.43 25.80 -11.78
N VAL A 224 -17.72 25.92 -12.11
CA VAL A 224 -18.46 27.21 -12.06
C VAL A 224 -18.40 27.85 -10.66
N TYR A 225 -18.23 27.04 -9.62
CA TYR A 225 -18.13 27.51 -8.24
C TYR A 225 -16.69 27.83 -7.80
N VAL A 226 -15.68 27.54 -8.62
CA VAL A 226 -14.26 27.79 -8.34
C VAL A 226 -13.96 29.28 -8.41
N LYS A 227 -13.36 29.84 -7.36
CA LYS A 227 -12.98 31.26 -7.29
C LYS A 227 -11.46 31.46 -7.42
N HIS A 228 -10.65 30.49 -7.00
CA HIS A 228 -9.19 30.56 -7.03
C HIS A 228 -8.55 29.28 -7.61
N PHE A 229 -7.29 29.37 -8.04
CA PHE A 229 -6.51 28.21 -8.49
C PHE A 229 -6.24 27.23 -7.33
N GLN A 230 -6.29 25.91 -7.61
CA GLN A 230 -6.03 24.80 -6.65
C GLN A 230 -7.09 24.61 -5.55
N GLU A 231 -8.34 24.97 -5.81
CA GLU A 231 -9.44 24.62 -4.91
C GLU A 231 -9.83 23.14 -5.08
N VAL A 232 -10.15 22.51 -3.96
CA VAL A 232 -10.38 21.06 -3.83
C VAL A 232 -11.70 20.82 -3.11
N ALA A 233 -12.50 19.89 -3.64
CA ALA A 233 -13.70 19.37 -2.98
C ALA A 233 -13.48 17.91 -2.56
N GLN A 234 -13.84 17.56 -1.34
CA GLN A 234 -13.68 16.22 -0.79
C GLN A 234 -15.02 15.69 -0.28
N LEU A 235 -15.40 14.51 -0.77
CA LEU A 235 -16.54 13.75 -0.28
C LEU A 235 -15.99 12.56 0.51
N VAL A 236 -16.28 12.53 1.80
CA VAL A 236 -15.73 11.58 2.77
C VAL A 236 -16.76 10.49 3.03
N SER A 237 -16.36 9.22 2.93
CA SER A 237 -17.20 8.07 3.27
C SER A 237 -17.45 7.98 4.78
N PRO A 238 -18.46 7.22 5.22
CA PRO A 238 -18.51 6.76 6.60
C PRO A 238 -17.22 6.04 7.00
N LEU A 239 -16.86 6.11 8.29
CA LEU A 239 -15.70 5.42 8.83
C LEU A 239 -15.90 3.90 8.74
N ILE A 240 -15.03 3.22 8.00
CA ILE A 240 -14.97 1.77 7.96
C ILE A 240 -14.32 1.32 9.28
N THR A 241 -15.12 0.79 10.20
CA THR A 241 -14.64 0.35 11.53
C THR A 241 -14.24 -1.12 11.57
N THR A 242 -14.74 -1.92 10.62
CA THR A 242 -14.45 -3.35 10.54
C THR A 242 -13.44 -3.65 9.45
N PRO A 243 -12.50 -4.60 9.67
CA PRO A 243 -11.53 -4.93 8.62
C PRO A 243 -12.21 -5.55 7.40
N ILE A 244 -12.04 -4.90 6.24
CA ILE A 244 -12.56 -5.35 4.94
C ILE A 244 -11.44 -5.30 3.89
N SER A 245 -11.50 -6.21 2.93
CA SER A 245 -10.64 -6.21 1.75
C SER A 245 -11.43 -6.75 0.56
N GLY A 246 -11.33 -6.09 -0.58
CA GLY A 246 -12.12 -6.42 -1.76
C GLY A 246 -12.11 -5.31 -2.81
N CYS A 247 -13.08 -5.35 -3.71
CA CYS A 247 -13.25 -4.36 -4.76
C CYS A 247 -14.22 -3.26 -4.35
N LEU A 248 -13.78 -2.01 -4.45
CA LEU A 248 -14.65 -0.84 -4.45
C LEU A 248 -14.93 -0.45 -5.90
N SER A 249 -16.20 -0.38 -6.26
CA SER A 249 -16.66 0.05 -7.59
C SER A 249 -17.55 1.28 -7.49
N PHE A 250 -17.41 2.21 -8.43
CA PHE A 250 -18.23 3.40 -8.50
C PHE A 250 -18.34 3.92 -9.93
N TYR A 251 -19.45 4.58 -10.25
CA TYR A 251 -19.65 5.22 -11.55
C TYR A 251 -19.27 6.69 -11.49
N TYR A 252 -18.56 7.16 -12.51
CA TYR A 252 -18.20 8.57 -12.60
C TYR A 252 -18.30 9.12 -14.02
N GLN A 253 -18.58 10.43 -14.11
CA GLN A 253 -18.69 11.15 -15.36
C GLN A 253 -17.95 12.48 -15.31
N LEU A 254 -17.36 12.86 -16.44
CA LEU A 254 -16.52 14.04 -16.59
C LEU A 254 -16.98 14.88 -17.80
N GLN A 255 -16.94 16.21 -17.68
CA GLN A 255 -17.25 17.13 -18.79
C GLN A 255 -15.99 17.57 -19.57
N ARG A 256 -16.14 17.70 -20.89
CA ARG A 256 -15.08 17.97 -21.89
C ARG A 256 -14.19 19.19 -21.57
N GLU A 257 -12.90 19.11 -21.94
CA GLU A 257 -11.89 20.20 -22.00
C GLU A 257 -11.39 20.77 -20.66
N SER A 258 -11.29 19.93 -19.64
CA SER A 258 -11.05 20.39 -18.29
C SER A 258 -9.75 19.89 -17.69
N SER A 259 -9.00 20.81 -17.10
CA SER A 259 -7.85 20.55 -16.23
C SER A 259 -8.33 20.22 -14.80
N ASN A 260 -9.32 19.34 -14.66
CA ASN A 260 -9.68 18.78 -13.37
C ASN A 260 -8.82 17.54 -13.07
N ILE A 261 -8.71 17.18 -11.80
CA ILE A 261 -8.06 15.94 -11.33
C ILE A 261 -9.06 15.28 -10.39
N PHE A 262 -9.52 14.07 -10.71
CA PHE A 262 -10.32 13.26 -9.81
C PHE A 262 -9.47 12.11 -9.26
N LEU A 263 -9.36 12.06 -7.93
CA LEU A 263 -8.57 11.09 -7.20
C LEU A 263 -9.38 10.51 -6.05
N VAL A 264 -9.07 9.27 -5.68
CA VAL A 264 -9.61 8.59 -4.52
C VAL A 264 -8.45 8.13 -3.67
N HIS A 265 -8.49 8.50 -2.40
CA HIS A 265 -7.48 8.13 -1.41
C HIS A 265 -8.14 7.64 -0.12
N THR A 266 -7.43 6.83 0.64
CA THR A 266 -7.85 6.40 1.98
C THR A 266 -7.17 7.25 3.05
N ARG A 267 -7.88 7.56 4.13
CA ARG A 267 -7.35 8.24 5.31
C ARG A 267 -7.53 7.39 6.55
N ASP A 268 -6.44 7.02 7.21
CA ASP A 268 -6.50 6.30 8.49
C ASP A 268 -6.78 7.24 9.69
N LEU A 269 -7.05 6.67 10.87
CA LEU A 269 -7.27 7.44 12.10
C LEU A 269 -6.05 8.27 12.56
N HIS A 270 -4.84 8.00 12.05
CA HIS A 270 -3.64 8.79 12.32
C HIS A 270 -3.44 9.92 11.29
N GLY A 271 -4.33 10.04 10.31
CA GLY A 271 -4.27 11.03 9.24
C GLY A 271 -3.27 10.67 8.12
N SER A 272 -2.88 9.41 7.99
CA SER A 272 -2.08 8.91 6.87
C SER A 272 -2.95 8.76 5.63
N TYR A 273 -2.48 9.28 4.49
CA TYR A 273 -3.18 9.23 3.20
C TYR A 273 -2.51 8.24 2.26
N ASP A 274 -3.31 7.44 1.56
CA ASP A 274 -2.84 6.53 0.50
C ASP A 274 -3.71 6.69 -0.76
N GLU A 275 -3.10 6.97 -1.91
CA GLU A 275 -3.81 7.14 -3.19
C GLU A 275 -4.13 5.76 -3.78
N ILE A 276 -5.42 5.41 -3.79
CA ILE A 276 -5.86 4.09 -4.27
C ILE A 276 -6.31 4.15 -5.73
N TRP A 277 -6.79 5.31 -6.21
CA TRP A 277 -7.23 5.46 -7.58
C TRP A 277 -7.08 6.89 -8.07
N LYS A 278 -6.81 7.04 -9.37
CA LYS A 278 -6.77 8.33 -10.06
C LYS A 278 -7.33 8.19 -11.46
N MET A 279 -8.06 9.20 -11.91
CA MET A 279 -8.67 9.14 -13.22
C MET A 279 -7.64 9.04 -14.36
N GLY A 280 -7.92 8.14 -15.32
CA GLY A 280 -7.12 7.93 -16.52
C GLY A 280 -7.59 8.73 -17.75
N LEU A 281 -7.25 8.27 -18.95
CA LEU A 281 -7.75 8.83 -20.22
C LEU A 281 -9.10 8.18 -20.57
N VAL A 282 -10.20 8.93 -20.47
CA VAL A 282 -11.57 8.38 -20.48
C VAL A 282 -12.37 8.77 -21.73
N ARG A 283 -13.33 7.92 -22.13
CA ARG A 283 -14.33 8.22 -23.17
C ARG A 283 -15.37 9.24 -22.67
N GLN A 284 -15.77 10.14 -23.56
CA GLN A 284 -16.51 11.34 -23.21
C GLN A 284 -18.02 11.09 -23.15
N GLY A 285 -18.69 11.66 -22.15
CA GLY A 285 -20.16 11.82 -22.15
C GLY A 285 -21.00 10.62 -21.70
N GLU A 286 -20.39 9.54 -21.23
CA GLU A 286 -21.05 8.37 -20.64
C GLU A 286 -20.55 8.14 -19.20
N TRP A 287 -21.36 7.48 -18.36
CA TRP A 287 -20.95 7.01 -17.04
C TRP A 287 -19.86 5.93 -17.19
N ASN A 288 -18.76 6.10 -16.48
CA ASN A 288 -17.62 5.19 -16.53
C ASN A 288 -17.55 4.44 -15.20
N LEU A 289 -17.40 3.12 -15.27
CA LEU A 289 -17.16 2.29 -14.10
C LEU A 289 -15.68 2.39 -13.71
N ALA A 290 -15.41 2.82 -12.49
CA ALA A 290 -14.14 2.67 -11.81
C ALA A 290 -14.21 1.45 -10.90
N GLU A 291 -13.13 0.67 -10.87
CA GLU A 291 -12.92 -0.45 -9.96
C GLU A 291 -11.54 -0.29 -9.33
N VAL A 292 -11.46 -0.34 -8.00
CA VAL A 292 -10.22 -0.22 -7.23
C VAL A 292 -10.21 -1.22 -6.07
N ASP A 293 -9.08 -1.90 -5.88
CA ASP A 293 -8.90 -2.78 -4.72
C ASP A 293 -8.76 -1.92 -3.45
N LEU A 294 -9.68 -2.13 -2.50
CA LEU A 294 -9.68 -1.49 -1.20
C LEU A 294 -9.20 -2.50 -0.16
N ASN A 295 -8.20 -2.10 0.64
CA ASN A 295 -7.70 -2.89 1.76
C ASN A 295 -7.70 -2.04 3.04
N ALA A 296 -8.63 -2.32 3.94
CA ALA A 296 -8.80 -1.63 5.20
C ALA A 296 -8.53 -2.58 6.38
N PRO A 297 -7.24 -2.87 6.70
CA PRO A 297 -6.90 -3.71 7.86
C PRO A 297 -7.10 -2.98 9.19
N VAL A 298 -7.13 -1.65 9.17
CA VAL A 298 -7.37 -0.74 10.29
C VAL A 298 -8.50 0.22 9.92
N PRO A 299 -9.18 0.84 10.91
CA PRO A 299 -10.24 1.78 10.61
C PRO A 299 -9.76 2.96 9.77
N LEU A 300 -10.47 3.24 8.68
CA LEU A 300 -10.14 4.29 7.73
C LEU A 300 -11.39 4.82 7.01
N GLU A 301 -11.24 5.98 6.36
CA GLU A 301 -12.25 6.59 5.49
C GLU A 301 -11.76 6.58 4.04
N VAL A 302 -12.69 6.47 3.08
CA VAL A 302 -12.42 6.66 1.66
C VAL A 302 -12.85 8.07 1.29
N ILE A 303 -11.96 8.84 0.68
CA ILE A 303 -12.22 10.23 0.31
C ILE A 303 -12.15 10.36 -1.21
N PHE A 304 -13.22 10.88 -1.80
CA PHE A 304 -13.35 11.21 -3.21
C PHE A 304 -13.02 12.69 -3.40
N GLU A 305 -11.87 12.97 -4.00
CA GLU A 305 -11.31 14.31 -4.09
C GLU A 305 -11.24 14.80 -5.54
N VAL A 306 -11.76 16.00 -5.78
CA VAL A 306 -11.67 16.67 -7.08
C VAL A 306 -10.95 18.00 -6.92
N ALA A 307 -9.87 18.17 -7.68
CA ALA A 307 -9.11 19.41 -7.76
C ALA A 307 -9.29 20.08 -9.12
N PHE A 308 -9.50 21.40 -9.13
CA PHE A 308 -9.66 22.18 -10.35
C PHE A 308 -8.45 23.08 -10.61
N ASN A 309 -7.92 23.03 -11.84
CA ASN A 309 -6.81 23.86 -12.27
C ASN A 309 -7.28 25.03 -13.17
N GLY A 310 -8.52 25.51 -13.00
CA GLY A 310 -9.09 26.65 -13.73
C GLY A 310 -10.62 26.79 -13.60
N ILE A 311 -11.15 27.96 -14.01
CA ILE A 311 -12.58 28.36 -13.88
C ILE A 311 -13.47 27.73 -14.98
N GLN A 312 -12.87 27.05 -15.97
CA GLN A 312 -13.57 26.34 -17.05
C GLN A 312 -13.22 24.85 -17.04
N ALA A 313 -12.96 24.29 -15.86
CA ALA A 313 -12.54 22.91 -15.68
C ALA A 313 -13.72 21.92 -15.54
N GLY A 314 -14.88 22.24 -16.12
CA GLY A 314 -16.04 21.35 -16.23
C GLY A 314 -16.59 20.85 -14.88
N TYR A 315 -17.34 19.75 -14.92
CA TYR A 315 -17.82 19.05 -13.72
C TYR A 315 -17.31 17.61 -13.65
N VAL A 316 -17.34 17.07 -12.44
CA VAL A 316 -17.21 15.65 -12.11
C VAL A 316 -18.48 15.20 -11.42
N ALA A 317 -19.07 14.10 -11.87
CA ALA A 317 -20.19 13.44 -11.21
C ALA A 317 -19.78 12.04 -10.75
N LEU A 318 -20.34 11.59 -9.63
CA LEU A 318 -20.06 10.34 -8.92
C LEU A 318 -21.40 9.74 -8.49
N ASP A 319 -21.56 8.45 -8.72
CA ASP A 319 -22.77 7.70 -8.41
C ASP A 319 -22.47 6.21 -8.19
N ASP A 320 -23.43 5.48 -7.63
CA ASP A 320 -23.43 4.01 -7.51
C ASP A 320 -22.16 3.42 -6.89
N ILE A 321 -21.85 3.82 -5.65
CA ILE A 321 -20.73 3.27 -4.88
C ILE A 321 -21.13 1.90 -4.33
N SER A 322 -20.35 0.89 -4.66
CA SER A 322 -20.60 -0.52 -4.33
C SER A 322 -19.32 -1.21 -3.86
N PHE A 323 -19.44 -2.22 -2.98
CA PHE A 323 -18.30 -2.97 -2.48
C PHE A 323 -18.53 -4.48 -2.62
N SER A 324 -17.53 -5.16 -3.17
CA SER A 324 -17.49 -6.62 -3.24
C SER A 324 -16.33 -7.14 -2.40
N PRO A 325 -16.52 -8.19 -1.57
CA PRO A 325 -15.41 -8.83 -0.84
C PRO A 325 -14.45 -9.59 -1.76
N VAL A 326 -14.74 -9.65 -3.06
CA VAL A 326 -13.84 -10.20 -4.09
C VAL A 326 -13.06 -9.05 -4.70
N SER A 327 -11.75 -9.21 -4.88
CA SER A 327 -10.91 -8.25 -5.61
C SER A 327 -11.46 -7.95 -7.02
N CYS A 328 -11.17 -6.77 -7.54
CA CYS A 328 -11.84 -6.25 -8.72
C CYS A 328 -11.65 -7.10 -9.97
N SER A 329 -12.77 -7.46 -10.61
CA SER A 329 -12.83 -8.27 -11.85
C SER A 329 -12.28 -7.57 -13.09
N GLY A 330 -12.12 -6.24 -13.06
CA GLY A 330 -11.38 -5.45 -14.04
C GLY A 330 -9.88 -5.73 -14.08
N GLN A 331 -9.36 -6.47 -13.09
CA GLN A 331 -8.25 -7.37 -13.34
C GLN A 331 -8.82 -8.72 -13.77
N GLN A 332 -9.02 -8.88 -15.09
CA GLN A 332 -8.42 -10.07 -15.70
C GLN A 332 -6.93 -9.99 -15.39
N GLY A 333 -6.57 -10.45 -14.18
CA GLY A 333 -5.38 -11.23 -14.05
C GLY A 333 -5.53 -12.37 -15.05
N MET A 334 -5.00 -12.18 -16.27
CA MET A 334 -3.86 -13.04 -16.58
C MET A 334 -3.02 -12.95 -15.32
N PHE A 335 -3.04 -14.01 -14.50
CA PHE A 335 -2.13 -14.15 -13.39
C PHE A 335 -0.80 -13.62 -13.91
N PHE A 336 -0.37 -12.42 -13.51
CA PHE A 336 0.92 -11.93 -13.91
C PHE A 336 1.87 -12.74 -13.04
N ASP A 337 2.16 -13.95 -13.51
CA ASP A 337 3.22 -14.73 -12.94
C ASP A 337 4.49 -13.98 -13.33
N ALA A 338 5.19 -13.43 -12.33
CA ALA A 338 6.46 -12.75 -12.57
C ALA A 338 7.46 -13.64 -13.34
N ARG A 339 7.27 -14.97 -13.30
CA ARG A 339 8.02 -15.94 -14.13
C ARG A 339 7.74 -15.81 -15.62
N GLU A 340 6.54 -15.44 -16.04
CA GLU A 340 6.20 -15.18 -17.46
C GLU A 340 6.89 -13.92 -18.00
N ALA A 341 7.37 -13.04 -17.13
CA ALA A 341 8.22 -11.92 -17.52
C ALA A 341 9.72 -12.27 -17.64
N GLY A 342 10.11 -13.49 -17.26
CA GLY A 342 11.43 -14.04 -17.50
C GLY A 342 11.60 -14.56 -18.94
N CYS A 343 12.85 -14.72 -19.37
CA CYS A 343 13.18 -15.36 -20.64
C CYS A 343 14.59 -15.94 -20.62
N ASP A 344 14.71 -17.23 -20.97
CA ASP A 344 15.94 -17.98 -21.21
C ASP A 344 16.27 -18.07 -22.72
N PHE A 345 15.42 -17.52 -23.59
CA PHE A 345 15.57 -17.49 -25.05
C PHE A 345 15.69 -18.86 -25.76
N GLU A 346 15.46 -20.00 -25.10
CA GLU A 346 15.69 -21.34 -25.67
C GLU A 346 14.71 -21.72 -26.79
N GLU A 347 13.43 -21.35 -26.64
CA GLU A 347 12.38 -21.67 -27.61
C GLU A 347 12.08 -20.47 -28.53
N SER A 348 11.93 -19.28 -27.93
CA SER A 348 11.49 -18.06 -28.62
C SER A 348 12.11 -16.79 -28.02
N MET A 349 11.63 -15.61 -28.42
CA MET A 349 11.95 -14.33 -27.76
C MET A 349 11.08 -14.08 -26.52
N CYS A 350 10.28 -15.05 -26.09
CA CYS A 350 9.27 -14.90 -25.04
C CYS A 350 8.36 -13.68 -25.33
N HIS A 351 8.12 -12.82 -24.34
CA HIS A 351 7.42 -11.54 -24.49
C HIS A 351 8.34 -10.35 -24.80
N PHE A 352 9.61 -10.59 -25.17
CA PHE A 352 10.55 -9.54 -25.54
C PHE A 352 10.43 -9.16 -27.02
N HIS A 353 10.52 -7.86 -27.30
CA HIS A 353 10.47 -7.31 -28.66
C HIS A 353 11.53 -6.21 -28.85
N GLN A 354 11.77 -5.83 -30.11
CA GLN A 354 12.74 -4.81 -30.49
C GLN A 354 12.15 -3.87 -31.55
N ASP A 355 12.74 -2.69 -31.74
CA ASP A 355 12.25 -1.68 -32.68
C ASP A 355 12.38 -2.18 -34.15
N ASP A 356 11.28 -2.19 -34.91
CA ASP A 356 11.26 -2.65 -36.32
C ASP A 356 11.93 -1.67 -37.30
N ASN A 357 12.02 -0.39 -36.94
CA ASN A 357 12.30 0.69 -37.89
C ASN A 357 13.79 1.03 -38.10
N ASN A 358 14.74 0.38 -37.42
CA ASN A 358 16.15 0.78 -37.54
C ASN A 358 17.18 -0.37 -37.50
N GLY A 359 16.79 -1.56 -37.95
CA GLY A 359 17.67 -2.75 -37.90
C GLY A 359 17.69 -3.35 -36.49
N SER A 360 17.45 -4.65 -36.39
CA SER A 360 17.42 -5.40 -35.14
C SER A 360 18.75 -5.26 -34.38
N GLY A 361 18.77 -4.41 -33.35
CA GLY A 361 19.97 -4.17 -32.53
C GLY A 361 20.36 -5.37 -31.67
N TRP A 362 19.42 -6.29 -31.45
CA TRP A 362 19.61 -7.55 -30.75
C TRP A 362 19.31 -8.73 -31.68
N SER A 363 20.14 -9.77 -31.60
CA SER A 363 20.04 -10.98 -32.41
C SER A 363 20.05 -12.19 -31.49
N ARG A 364 19.02 -13.03 -31.61
CA ARG A 364 18.96 -14.34 -30.95
C ARG A 364 19.89 -15.30 -31.67
N VAL A 365 20.89 -15.84 -30.97
CA VAL A 365 21.91 -16.70 -31.56
C VAL A 365 22.09 -17.98 -30.77
N LYS A 366 22.50 -19.05 -31.46
CA LYS A 366 22.97 -20.30 -30.88
C LYS A 366 24.40 -20.51 -31.31
N VAL A 367 25.34 -20.38 -30.39
CA VAL A 367 26.78 -20.48 -30.68
C VAL A 367 27.35 -21.71 -29.99
N LYS A 368 28.04 -22.57 -30.75
CA LYS A 368 28.72 -23.73 -30.18
C LYS A 368 29.97 -23.25 -29.43
N PRO A 369 30.11 -23.54 -28.12
CA PRO A 369 31.22 -23.06 -27.33
C PRO A 369 32.55 -23.62 -27.84
N ASN A 370 33.54 -22.75 -27.96
CA ASN A 370 34.93 -23.10 -28.27
C ASN A 370 35.87 -22.22 -27.43
N ALA A 371 37.19 -22.41 -27.56
CA ALA A 371 38.20 -21.70 -26.76
C ALA A 371 38.16 -20.15 -26.90
N TYR A 372 37.40 -19.60 -27.87
CA TYR A 372 37.32 -18.18 -28.17
C TYR A 372 35.89 -17.63 -28.25
N GLN A 373 34.86 -18.48 -28.18
CA GLN A 373 33.44 -18.12 -28.27
C GLN A 373 32.68 -18.91 -27.22
N MET A 374 32.01 -18.19 -26.32
CA MET A 374 31.17 -18.81 -25.29
C MET A 374 29.77 -19.07 -25.85
N GLY A 375 29.16 -20.17 -25.39
CA GLY A 375 27.76 -20.48 -25.66
C GLY A 375 26.84 -19.82 -24.63
N ASP A 376 25.56 -20.19 -24.70
CA ASP A 376 24.48 -19.80 -23.79
C ASP A 376 24.83 -20.11 -22.31
N HIS A 377 24.27 -19.34 -21.37
CA HIS A 377 24.49 -19.51 -19.93
C HIS A 377 23.70 -20.69 -19.34
N THR A 378 22.46 -20.93 -19.79
CA THR A 378 21.55 -21.94 -19.24
C THR A 378 22.10 -23.36 -19.40
N SER A 379 22.71 -23.67 -20.54
CA SER A 379 23.18 -25.03 -20.88
C SER A 379 24.56 -25.10 -21.54
N GLY A 380 25.12 -23.96 -21.95
CA GLY A 380 26.35 -23.90 -22.76
C GLY A 380 26.13 -24.18 -24.24
N LEU A 381 24.94 -24.65 -24.66
CA LEU A 381 24.63 -25.03 -26.03
C LEU A 381 23.30 -24.44 -26.54
N GLY A 382 22.64 -23.62 -25.74
CA GLY A 382 21.35 -22.99 -26.02
C GLY A 382 21.42 -21.68 -26.80
N TYR A 383 20.34 -20.91 -26.71
CA TYR A 383 20.12 -19.64 -27.39
C TYR A 383 20.21 -18.48 -26.41
N PHE A 384 20.85 -17.39 -26.83
CA PHE A 384 20.93 -16.17 -26.03
C PHE A 384 20.88 -14.94 -26.93
N MET A 385 20.72 -13.76 -26.33
CA MET A 385 20.63 -12.51 -27.07
C MET A 385 21.98 -11.82 -27.18
N ILE A 386 22.41 -11.47 -28.39
CA ILE A 386 23.61 -10.65 -28.62
C ILE A 386 23.30 -9.34 -29.33
N ALA A 387 23.95 -8.27 -28.89
CA ALA A 387 23.92 -6.97 -29.54
C ALA A 387 25.25 -6.65 -30.22
N ASN A 388 25.22 -5.69 -31.15
CA ASN A 388 26.39 -5.15 -31.86
C ASN A 388 27.14 -6.18 -32.73
N THR A 389 26.41 -7.01 -33.48
CA THR A 389 27.01 -7.98 -34.41
C THR A 389 27.51 -7.28 -35.68
N ARG A 390 28.60 -7.80 -36.26
CA ARG A 390 29.36 -7.15 -37.36
C ARG A 390 28.59 -6.85 -38.67
N PHE A 391 27.30 -7.17 -38.76
CA PHE A 391 26.48 -7.03 -39.97
C PHE A 391 25.40 -5.94 -39.91
N THR A 392 25.24 -5.21 -38.80
CA THR A 392 24.38 -4.02 -38.74
C THR A 392 25.21 -2.78 -39.11
N GLY A 393 25.43 -2.58 -40.41
CA GLY A 393 26.29 -1.51 -40.92
C GLY A 393 25.65 -0.13 -40.82
N GLN A 394 26.10 0.70 -39.84
CA GLN A 394 26.36 2.15 -39.94
C GLN A 394 26.83 2.69 -38.55
N PRO A 395 27.52 3.85 -38.47
CA PRO A 395 28.05 4.37 -37.20
C PRO A 395 26.92 4.97 -36.35
N GLY A 396 26.68 4.40 -35.15
CA GLY A 396 25.76 4.96 -34.15
C GLY A 396 24.57 4.06 -33.75
N TYR A 397 24.71 2.74 -33.75
CA TYR A 397 23.64 1.85 -33.29
C TYR A 397 23.58 1.78 -31.76
N PHE A 398 22.37 1.94 -31.22
CA PHE A 398 21.97 1.47 -29.90
C PHE A 398 20.84 0.46 -30.10
N GLY A 399 20.92 -0.70 -29.45
CA GLY A 399 19.91 -1.75 -29.52
C GLY A 399 19.03 -1.72 -28.28
N ARG A 400 17.70 -1.69 -28.45
CA ARG A 400 16.74 -1.78 -27.35
C ARG A 400 16.01 -3.11 -27.41
N LEU A 401 16.02 -3.82 -26.29
CA LEU A 401 15.25 -5.03 -26.09
C LEU A 401 14.21 -4.74 -25.01
N TYR A 402 12.94 -4.63 -25.41
CA TYR A 402 11.83 -4.30 -24.54
C TYR A 402 11.22 -5.56 -23.95
N GLY A 403 11.14 -5.63 -22.63
CA GLY A 403 10.39 -6.66 -21.91
C GLY A 403 8.87 -6.41 -21.91
N PRO A 404 8.11 -7.34 -21.30
CA PRO A 404 6.67 -7.18 -21.09
C PRO A 404 6.36 -5.99 -20.16
N SER A 405 5.10 -5.55 -20.19
CA SER A 405 4.60 -4.53 -19.25
C SER A 405 4.48 -5.14 -17.86
N LEU A 406 5.20 -4.57 -16.89
CA LEU A 406 5.15 -4.94 -15.49
C LEU A 406 4.14 -4.02 -14.77
N PRO A 407 3.22 -4.57 -13.97
CA PRO A 407 2.30 -3.77 -13.16
C PRO A 407 3.04 -2.82 -12.21
N GLY A 408 2.52 -1.60 -12.04
CA GLY A 408 3.00 -0.62 -11.05
C GLY A 408 2.62 -1.00 -9.62
N ASN A 409 3.10 -0.23 -8.64
CA ASN A 409 2.90 -0.40 -7.19
C ASN A 409 3.33 -1.74 -6.60
N ILE A 410 4.03 -2.57 -7.37
CA ILE A 410 4.62 -3.84 -6.93
C ILE A 410 6.14 -3.68 -6.92
N GLN A 411 6.79 -4.25 -5.90
CA GLN A 411 8.25 -4.36 -5.88
C GLN A 411 8.66 -5.63 -6.62
N TYR A 412 9.63 -5.52 -7.53
CA TYR A 412 10.19 -6.63 -8.27
C TYR A 412 11.68 -6.77 -8.04
N CYS A 413 12.17 -8.01 -8.11
CA CYS A 413 13.57 -8.32 -8.26
C CYS A 413 13.81 -8.81 -9.68
N LEU A 414 14.61 -8.06 -10.44
CA LEU A 414 15.10 -8.43 -11.75
C LEU A 414 16.48 -9.08 -11.59
N ARG A 415 16.66 -10.28 -12.12
CA ARG A 415 17.96 -10.94 -12.24
C ARG A 415 18.21 -11.32 -13.70
N PHE A 416 19.45 -11.18 -14.15
CA PHE A 416 19.84 -11.61 -15.49
C PHE A 416 21.34 -11.87 -15.54
N PHE A 417 21.76 -12.70 -16.48
CA PHE A 417 23.16 -12.92 -16.79
C PHE A 417 23.56 -12.07 -17.99
N TYR A 418 24.76 -11.50 -17.93
CA TYR A 418 25.32 -10.71 -19.02
C TYR A 418 26.80 -11.02 -19.24
N SER A 419 27.24 -10.90 -20.48
CA SER A 419 28.65 -11.03 -20.85
C SER A 419 29.02 -9.92 -21.82
N LEU A 420 30.14 -9.25 -21.53
CA LEU A 420 30.70 -8.20 -22.37
C LEU A 420 32.05 -8.66 -22.90
N TYR A 421 32.25 -8.54 -24.21
CA TYR A 421 33.49 -8.91 -24.89
C TYR A 421 33.94 -7.83 -25.87
N GLY A 422 35.22 -7.43 -25.84
CA GLY A 422 35.81 -6.59 -26.87
C GLY A 422 35.47 -5.09 -26.82
N PHE A 423 34.80 -4.61 -25.77
CA PHE A 423 34.62 -3.17 -25.56
C PHE A 423 35.91 -2.53 -25.04
N TYR A 424 36.29 -1.36 -25.59
CA TYR A 424 37.48 -0.62 -25.18
C TYR A 424 37.09 0.75 -24.61
N LYS A 425 37.45 1.04 -23.36
CA LYS A 425 37.24 2.34 -22.68
C LYS A 425 35.80 2.91 -22.75
N THR A 426 34.78 2.08 -22.93
CA THR A 426 33.38 2.52 -22.91
C THR A 426 32.76 2.28 -21.53
N THR A 427 32.10 3.31 -21.00
CA THR A 427 31.16 3.20 -19.86
C THR A 427 29.76 3.06 -20.41
N ASP A 428 28.88 2.35 -19.72
CA ASP A 428 27.47 2.14 -20.13
C ASP A 428 27.31 1.31 -21.42
N SER A 429 28.21 0.35 -21.68
CA SER A 429 28.14 -0.55 -22.85
C SER A 429 26.87 -1.41 -22.87
N LEU A 430 26.38 -1.76 -21.68
CA LEU A 430 25.08 -2.38 -21.42
C LEU A 430 24.45 -1.67 -20.22
N ALA A 431 23.20 -1.26 -20.36
CA ALA A 431 22.43 -0.60 -19.33
C ALA A 431 20.98 -1.09 -19.33
N VAL A 432 20.34 -0.99 -18.18
CA VAL A 432 18.92 -1.30 -18.00
C VAL A 432 18.16 -0.02 -17.70
N TYR A 433 17.10 0.20 -18.45
CA TYR A 433 16.21 1.35 -18.33
C TYR A 433 14.79 0.92 -17.96
N ILE A 434 14.08 1.83 -17.31
CA ILE A 434 12.64 1.74 -17.09
C ILE A 434 11.93 2.71 -18.03
N PHE A 435 10.93 2.21 -18.74
CA PHE A 435 10.06 2.98 -19.63
C PHE A 435 8.63 2.90 -19.11
N GLU A 436 8.05 4.04 -18.76
CA GLU A 436 6.62 4.12 -18.42
C GLU A 436 5.77 4.01 -19.70
N GLU A 437 4.55 3.48 -19.58
CA GLU A 437 3.69 3.08 -20.72
C GLU A 437 3.38 4.22 -21.72
N ASN A 438 3.56 5.48 -21.32
CA ASN A 438 3.43 6.67 -22.17
C ASN A 438 4.73 7.09 -22.92
N HIS A 439 5.83 6.33 -22.80
CA HIS A 439 7.13 6.58 -23.44
C HIS A 439 7.81 7.92 -23.08
N VAL A 440 7.37 8.61 -22.03
CA VAL A 440 7.83 9.98 -21.71
C VAL A 440 9.07 10.00 -20.81
N VAL A 441 9.24 9.01 -19.92
CA VAL A 441 10.31 8.98 -18.91
C VAL A 441 11.21 7.77 -19.11
N GLN A 442 12.51 8.03 -19.25
CA GLN A 442 13.57 7.02 -19.33
C GLN A 442 14.47 7.14 -18.11
N GLU A 443 14.34 6.21 -17.16
CA GLU A 443 15.21 6.16 -15.99
C GLU A 443 16.24 5.05 -16.14
N LYS A 444 17.54 5.37 -16.05
CA LYS A 444 18.61 4.37 -16.03
C LYS A 444 18.72 3.78 -14.63
N ILE A 445 18.38 2.51 -14.47
CA ILE A 445 18.42 1.82 -13.17
C ILE A 445 19.70 1.01 -12.95
N TRP A 446 20.39 0.64 -14.02
CA TRP A 446 21.63 -0.13 -13.92
C TRP A 446 22.53 0.06 -15.14
N SER A 447 23.84 -0.12 -14.96
CA SER A 447 24.86 -0.09 -16.00
C SER A 447 26.02 -1.03 -15.64
N ALA A 448 26.58 -1.70 -16.65
CA ALA A 448 27.78 -2.49 -16.47
C ALA A 448 28.99 -1.58 -16.20
N HIS A 449 29.52 -1.65 -14.97
CA HIS A 449 30.68 -0.87 -14.52
C HIS A 449 32.02 -1.62 -14.65
N GLU A 450 32.00 -2.94 -14.88
CA GLU A 450 33.21 -3.77 -14.96
C GLU A 450 33.85 -3.79 -16.35
N THR A 451 35.17 -3.92 -16.39
CA THR A 451 35.90 -4.16 -17.65
C THR A 451 35.48 -5.49 -18.28
N PRO A 452 35.29 -5.56 -19.61
CA PRO A 452 34.82 -6.78 -20.28
C PRO A 452 35.77 -7.95 -20.06
N LYS A 453 35.37 -8.91 -19.21
CA LYS A 453 36.15 -10.14 -18.95
C LYS A 453 35.77 -11.28 -19.89
N GLY A 454 34.71 -11.11 -20.70
CA GLY A 454 34.18 -12.16 -21.55
C GLY A 454 33.66 -13.36 -20.76
N VAL A 455 33.16 -13.16 -19.54
CA VAL A 455 32.57 -14.20 -18.68
C VAL A 455 31.15 -13.76 -18.33
N TRP A 456 30.23 -14.73 -18.15
CA TRP A 456 28.89 -14.48 -17.65
C TRP A 456 28.94 -13.95 -16.21
N LEU A 457 28.31 -12.80 -15.98
CA LEU A 457 28.14 -12.16 -14.69
C LEU A 457 26.65 -12.00 -14.42
N GLN A 458 26.23 -12.18 -13.18
CA GLN A 458 24.85 -11.97 -12.77
C GLN A 458 24.64 -10.54 -12.27
N ALA A 459 23.57 -9.90 -12.69
CA ALA A 459 23.09 -8.64 -12.13
C ALA A 459 21.77 -8.85 -11.38
N GLU A 460 21.59 -8.15 -10.26
CA GLU A 460 20.35 -8.14 -9.47
C GLU A 460 19.92 -6.70 -9.22
N ILE A 461 18.64 -6.39 -9.51
CA ILE A 461 18.12 -5.02 -9.41
C ILE A 461 16.73 -5.06 -8.76
N SER A 462 16.58 -4.35 -7.64
CA SER A 462 15.27 -4.13 -7.02
C SER A 462 14.58 -2.95 -7.71
N ILE A 463 13.36 -3.16 -8.19
CA ILE A 463 12.59 -2.18 -8.94
C ILE A 463 11.25 -1.95 -8.23
N HIS A 464 10.92 -0.69 -7.98
CA HIS A 464 9.61 -0.28 -7.48
C HIS A 464 9.19 0.99 -8.20
N LYS A 465 8.06 0.94 -8.89
CA LYS A 465 7.52 2.07 -9.65
C LYS A 465 6.01 2.18 -9.46
N PRO A 466 5.48 3.41 -9.36
CA PRO A 466 4.07 3.61 -9.07
C PRO A 466 3.16 3.27 -10.27
N MET A 467 3.65 3.46 -11.49
CA MET A 467 2.91 3.24 -12.73
C MET A 467 3.38 1.95 -13.43
N PRO A 468 2.56 1.32 -14.29
CA PRO A 468 3.00 0.24 -15.17
C PRO A 468 4.22 0.64 -16.02
N PHE A 469 5.19 -0.26 -16.11
CA PHE A 469 6.47 0.04 -16.71
C PHE A 469 7.07 -1.16 -17.44
N LYS A 470 7.95 -0.90 -18.41
CA LYS A 470 8.72 -1.91 -19.13
C LYS A 470 10.19 -1.82 -18.74
N VAL A 471 10.81 -2.99 -18.55
CA VAL A 471 12.27 -3.11 -18.43
C VAL A 471 12.86 -3.17 -19.83
N VAL A 472 13.84 -2.32 -20.11
CA VAL A 472 14.46 -2.22 -21.43
C VAL A 472 15.97 -2.38 -21.30
N PHE A 473 16.51 -3.41 -21.96
CA PHE A 473 17.96 -3.61 -22.06
C PHE A 473 18.50 -2.83 -23.25
N VAL A 474 19.46 -1.96 -22.97
CA VAL A 474 20.05 -1.06 -23.95
C VAL A 474 21.54 -1.35 -24.05
N SER A 475 21.99 -1.74 -25.25
CA SER A 475 23.42 -1.76 -25.56
C SER A 475 23.78 -0.55 -26.41
N TRP A 476 24.87 0.13 -26.04
CA TRP A 476 25.31 1.34 -26.70
C TRP A 476 26.69 1.14 -27.32
N CYS A 477 26.83 1.47 -28.60
CA CYS A 477 28.14 1.63 -29.22
C CYS A 477 28.32 3.00 -29.88
N LYS A 478 29.40 3.71 -29.49
CA LYS A 478 29.74 5.05 -30.01
C LYS A 478 30.55 5.01 -31.31
N SER A 479 31.35 3.97 -31.54
CA SER A 479 32.29 3.88 -32.67
C SER A 479 32.60 2.43 -32.98
N PHE A 480 32.71 2.08 -34.26
CA PHE A 480 33.03 0.72 -34.74
C PHE A 480 34.32 0.15 -34.09
N TRP A 481 35.29 1.00 -33.76
CA TRP A 481 36.57 0.60 -33.18
C TRP A 481 36.51 0.27 -31.68
N ASP A 482 35.47 0.75 -30.99
CA ASP A 482 35.25 0.55 -29.56
C ASP A 482 34.05 -0.38 -29.27
N CYS A 483 33.39 -0.89 -30.33
CA CYS A 483 32.26 -1.82 -30.22
C CYS A 483 32.72 -3.22 -29.83
N GLY A 484 32.31 -3.64 -28.64
CA GLY A 484 32.28 -5.03 -28.25
C GLY A 484 30.92 -5.68 -28.50
N ILE A 485 30.85 -6.98 -28.23
CA ILE A 485 29.62 -7.76 -28.21
C ILE A 485 29.08 -7.73 -26.77
N ALA A 486 27.80 -7.38 -26.64
CA ALA A 486 27.07 -7.52 -25.39
C ALA A 486 26.11 -8.70 -25.53
N ALA A 487 26.12 -9.60 -24.55
CA ALA A 487 25.24 -10.75 -24.47
C ALA A 487 24.39 -10.65 -23.20
N VAL A 488 23.12 -11.04 -23.29
CA VAL A 488 22.18 -11.13 -22.17
C VAL A 488 21.44 -12.46 -22.25
N ASP A 489 21.22 -13.07 -21.09
CA ASP A 489 20.63 -14.39 -20.96
C ASP A 489 19.97 -14.61 -19.60
N ASP A 490 19.16 -15.67 -19.48
CA ASP A 490 18.53 -16.11 -18.22
C ASP A 490 17.88 -14.94 -17.43
N ILE A 491 17.02 -14.17 -18.10
CA ILE A 491 16.29 -13.07 -17.47
C ILE A 491 15.20 -13.67 -16.58
N SER A 492 15.16 -13.26 -15.31
CA SER A 492 14.13 -13.68 -14.37
C SER A 492 13.61 -12.49 -13.57
N VAL A 493 12.29 -12.47 -13.36
CA VAL A 493 11.61 -11.47 -12.55
C VAL A 493 10.86 -12.20 -11.43
N SER A 494 10.99 -11.72 -10.20
CA SER A 494 10.25 -12.24 -9.05
C SER A 494 9.64 -11.09 -8.27
N MET A 495 8.47 -11.30 -7.65
CA MET A 495 7.88 -10.32 -6.73
C MET A 495 8.70 -10.17 -5.45
N GLY A 496 8.70 -8.97 -4.87
CA GLY A 496 9.48 -8.58 -3.69
C GLY A 496 10.78 -7.87 -4.05
N SER A 497 11.47 -7.35 -3.02
CA SER A 497 12.84 -6.88 -3.18
C SER A 497 13.74 -8.04 -3.64
N CYS A 498 14.82 -7.73 -4.36
CA CYS A 498 15.93 -8.68 -4.35
C CYS A 498 16.32 -8.80 -2.88
N GLN A 499 16.14 -9.99 -2.29
CA GLN A 499 16.61 -10.23 -0.92
C GLN A 499 18.00 -9.61 -0.82
N ILE A 500 18.24 -8.84 0.24
CA ILE A 500 19.55 -8.28 0.51
C ILE A 500 20.46 -9.50 0.71
N SER A 501 21.04 -9.96 -0.39
CA SER A 501 22.23 -10.77 -0.43
C SER A 501 23.35 -9.83 0.02
N GLY A 502 23.38 -9.55 1.32
CA GLY A 502 24.55 -8.98 1.94
C GLY A 502 25.66 -10.01 1.80
N TYR A 503 26.79 -9.60 1.23
CA TYR A 503 27.96 -10.44 1.18
C TYR A 503 28.84 -10.09 2.36
N TYR A 504 28.85 -10.95 3.37
CA TYR A 504 29.88 -10.90 4.38
C TYR A 504 31.09 -11.71 3.93
N MET A 505 32.27 -11.32 4.39
CA MET A 505 33.47 -12.12 4.20
C MET A 505 33.64 -13.04 5.40
N TYR A 506 33.94 -14.31 5.16
CA TYR A 506 34.30 -15.23 6.23
C TYR A 506 35.50 -16.09 5.85
N ILE A 507 36.16 -16.62 6.88
CA ILE A 507 37.13 -17.69 6.69
C ILE A 507 36.43 -19.03 6.81
N GLU A 508 36.47 -19.85 5.76
CA GLU A 508 36.02 -21.24 5.80
C GLU A 508 37.07 -22.06 6.53
N ALA A 509 36.76 -22.39 7.77
CA ALA A 509 37.74 -22.88 8.68
C ALA A 509 38.00 -24.39 8.43
N THR A 510 37.05 -25.14 7.85
CA THR A 510 37.18 -26.59 7.61
C THR A 510 38.42 -26.97 6.79
N ASN A 511 38.83 -26.10 5.86
CA ASN A 511 40.00 -26.30 5.01
C ASN A 511 41.30 -25.71 5.59
N MET A 512 41.26 -25.17 6.80
CA MET A 512 42.41 -24.54 7.48
C MET A 512 42.96 -25.40 8.61
N VAL A 513 44.28 -25.38 8.78
CA VAL A 513 44.99 -26.03 9.89
C VAL A 513 44.96 -25.16 11.15
N PHE A 514 44.96 -25.76 12.34
CA PHE A 514 45.05 -25.02 13.61
C PHE A 514 46.19 -23.98 13.60
N GLY A 515 45.86 -22.74 13.97
CA GLY A 515 46.81 -21.62 13.99
C GLY A 515 47.12 -20.99 12.64
N GLN A 516 46.59 -21.53 11.53
CA GLN A 516 46.70 -20.91 10.21
C GLN A 516 45.98 -19.57 10.16
N LYS A 517 46.53 -18.62 9.40
CA LYS A 517 46.08 -17.23 9.36
C LYS A 517 45.58 -16.86 7.98
N ALA A 518 44.51 -16.08 7.94
CA ALA A 518 44.04 -15.38 6.75
C ALA A 518 44.09 -13.87 7.02
N ARG A 519 44.56 -13.08 6.04
CA ARG A 519 44.68 -11.63 6.16
C ARG A 519 43.91 -10.93 5.05
N LEU A 520 43.00 -10.03 5.43
CA LEU A 520 42.36 -9.08 4.54
C LEU A 520 43.02 -7.71 4.76
N ILE A 521 43.58 -7.15 3.68
CA ILE A 521 44.37 -5.92 3.73
C ILE A 521 43.61 -4.82 2.99
N SER A 522 43.39 -3.68 3.64
CA SER A 522 42.75 -2.52 3.02
C SER A 522 43.61 -1.93 1.89
N LYS A 523 42.98 -1.08 1.07
CA LYS A 523 43.73 -0.16 0.21
C LYS A 523 44.60 0.78 1.07
N GLN A 524 45.60 1.39 0.44
CA GLN A 524 46.42 2.40 1.09
C GLN A 524 45.56 3.59 1.50
N LEU A 525 45.46 3.84 2.80
CA LEU A 525 44.77 4.97 3.39
C LEU A 525 45.74 6.16 3.50
N ARG A 526 45.20 7.37 3.30
CA ARG A 526 46.00 8.61 3.33
C ARG A 526 46.42 8.94 4.75
N ALA A 527 47.52 9.68 4.86
CA ALA A 527 47.92 10.31 6.11
C ALA A 527 46.82 11.27 6.58
N PHE A 528 46.47 11.19 7.85
CA PHE A 528 45.48 12.07 8.48
C PHE A 528 46.00 12.48 9.86
N THR A 529 45.96 13.78 10.15
CA THR A 529 46.34 14.33 11.46
C THR A 529 45.10 14.41 12.33
N GLY A 530 45.07 13.61 13.39
CA GLY A 530 43.91 13.46 14.28
C GLY A 530 43.32 12.05 14.29
N LYS A 531 42.33 11.88 15.17
CA LYS A 531 41.66 10.58 15.41
C LYS A 531 40.78 10.17 14.24
N GLN A 532 40.73 8.86 13.99
CA GLN A 532 39.84 8.21 13.03
C GLN A 532 39.10 7.07 13.73
N CYS A 533 37.88 6.79 13.28
CA CYS A 533 37.06 5.70 13.80
C CYS A 533 36.87 4.63 12.72
N LEU A 534 37.32 3.41 13.02
CA LEU A 534 37.01 2.21 12.25
C LEU A 534 35.85 1.48 12.92
N THR A 535 34.78 1.26 12.17
CA THR A 535 33.64 0.47 12.62
C THR A 535 33.38 -0.69 11.68
N PHE A 536 33.07 -1.87 12.21
CA PHE A 536 32.71 -3.05 11.42
C PHE A 536 31.88 -4.02 12.25
N PHE A 537 31.15 -4.92 11.59
CA PHE A 537 30.46 -6.01 12.25
C PHE A 537 31.29 -7.29 12.16
N TYR A 538 31.26 -8.11 13.21
CA TYR A 538 31.94 -9.41 13.25
C TYR A 538 31.05 -10.48 13.86
N HIS A 539 31.24 -11.72 13.39
CA HIS A 539 30.57 -12.91 13.88
C HIS A 539 31.60 -13.99 14.22
N MET A 540 31.51 -14.52 15.44
CA MET A 540 32.45 -15.50 15.99
C MET A 540 31.68 -16.45 16.90
N TYR A 541 31.20 -17.57 16.37
CA TYR A 541 30.38 -18.55 17.11
C TYR A 541 30.92 -19.97 16.97
N GLY A 542 30.99 -20.69 18.10
CA GLY A 542 31.37 -22.10 18.15
C GLY A 542 32.48 -22.41 19.16
N ALA A 543 32.35 -23.55 19.85
CA ALA A 543 33.35 -24.01 20.79
C ALA A 543 34.72 -24.20 20.09
N GLY A 544 35.76 -23.58 20.64
CA GLY A 544 37.11 -23.60 20.07
C GLY A 544 37.34 -22.57 18.96
N THR A 545 36.54 -21.50 18.92
CA THR A 545 36.71 -20.40 17.96
C THR A 545 38.07 -19.70 18.09
N GLY A 546 38.60 -19.24 16.96
CA GLY A 546 39.95 -18.70 16.81
C GLY A 546 40.13 -17.26 17.32
N LEU A 547 41.00 -16.50 16.63
CA LEU A 547 41.28 -15.10 16.93
C LEU A 547 40.91 -14.21 15.75
N LEU A 548 40.33 -13.04 16.01
CA LEU A 548 40.21 -11.95 15.05
C LEU A 548 41.02 -10.76 15.54
N ASN A 549 42.04 -10.37 14.78
CA ASN A 549 42.91 -9.23 15.07
C ASN A 549 42.73 -8.14 14.01
N VAL A 550 42.83 -6.88 14.43
CA VAL A 550 42.89 -5.73 13.54
C VAL A 550 44.21 -5.01 13.78
N TYR A 551 45.01 -4.83 12.73
CA TYR A 551 46.31 -4.18 12.78
C TYR A 551 46.37 -2.91 11.92
N LEU A 552 47.21 -1.97 12.34
CA LEU A 552 47.67 -0.83 11.58
C LEU A 552 49.06 -1.11 11.01
N SER A 553 49.20 -1.07 9.69
CA SER A 553 50.46 -1.31 8.97
C SER A 553 50.90 -0.01 8.27
N LYS A 554 52.04 0.56 8.67
CA LYS A 554 52.56 1.84 8.13
C LYS A 554 53.60 1.57 7.05
N GLU A 555 53.62 2.40 5.99
CA GLU A 555 54.53 2.22 4.86
C GLU A 555 56.02 2.35 5.25
N SER A 556 56.31 3.11 6.29
CA SER A 556 57.67 3.28 6.85
C SER A 556 58.19 2.04 7.61
N ASP A 557 57.30 1.18 8.09
CA ASP A 557 57.58 0.04 8.96
C ASP A 557 57.07 -1.27 8.32
N ILE A 558 57.61 -1.62 7.15
CA ILE A 558 57.18 -2.76 6.30
C ILE A 558 57.07 -4.11 7.06
N ASN A 559 57.76 -4.27 8.20
CA ASN A 559 57.77 -5.53 8.98
C ASN A 559 57.12 -5.42 10.37
N LYS A 560 56.39 -4.34 10.70
CA LYS A 560 55.82 -4.16 12.04
C LYS A 560 54.37 -3.67 12.01
N ASP A 561 53.46 -4.61 12.01
CA ASP A 561 52.02 -4.37 12.20
C ASP A 561 51.75 -4.00 13.67
N THR A 562 51.08 -2.86 13.91
CA THR A 562 50.66 -2.41 15.26
C THR A 562 49.27 -2.95 15.55
N LEU A 563 49.09 -3.71 16.63
CA LEU A 563 47.78 -4.27 17.01
C LEU A 563 46.85 -3.16 17.51
N LEU A 564 45.69 -3.01 16.89
CA LEU A 564 44.65 -2.06 17.32
C LEU A 564 43.54 -2.73 18.13
N TRP A 565 43.14 -3.95 17.75
CA TRP A 565 42.00 -4.64 18.38
C TRP A 565 42.10 -6.15 18.24
N THR A 566 41.57 -6.89 19.23
CA THR A 566 41.54 -8.36 19.20
C THR A 566 40.29 -8.92 19.91
N ARG A 567 39.78 -10.04 19.38
CA ARG A 567 38.81 -10.92 20.05
C ARG A 567 39.23 -12.37 19.89
N LYS A 568 38.91 -13.18 20.91
CA LYS A 568 39.33 -14.58 21.02
C LYS A 568 38.16 -15.46 21.46
N GLY A 569 38.01 -16.62 20.82
CA GLY A 569 37.03 -17.60 21.24
C GLY A 569 35.61 -17.24 20.80
N GLU A 570 34.64 -17.99 21.31
CA GLU A 570 33.23 -17.77 21.04
C GLU A 570 32.79 -16.41 21.62
N GLN A 571 32.03 -15.64 20.85
CA GLN A 571 31.57 -14.30 21.23
C GLN A 571 30.04 -14.26 21.32
N SER A 572 29.35 -14.48 20.20
CA SER A 572 27.89 -14.50 20.13
C SER A 572 27.43 -15.25 18.89
N ILE A 573 26.19 -15.78 18.93
CA ILE A 573 25.46 -16.27 17.76
C ILE A 573 25.03 -15.13 16.83
N THR A 574 24.96 -13.90 17.34
CA THR A 574 24.59 -12.69 16.60
C THR A 574 25.83 -11.92 16.13
N TRP A 575 25.66 -11.08 15.11
CA TRP A 575 26.68 -10.12 14.68
C TRP A 575 26.90 -9.04 15.75
N LEU A 576 28.17 -8.76 16.05
CA LEU A 576 28.57 -7.75 17.03
C LEU A 576 29.27 -6.59 16.34
N LYS A 577 29.00 -5.37 16.79
CA LYS A 577 29.67 -4.16 16.28
C LYS A 577 31.01 -3.95 17.01
N ALA A 578 32.07 -3.70 16.27
CA ALA A 578 33.35 -3.24 16.78
C ALA A 578 33.57 -1.77 16.40
N GLN A 579 34.12 -0.99 17.33
CA GLN A 579 34.53 0.40 17.11
C GLN A 579 35.96 0.56 17.62
N ILE A 580 36.84 1.04 16.74
CA ILE A 580 38.28 1.16 17.00
C ILE A 580 38.69 2.58 16.65
N GLU A 581 39.15 3.31 17.66
CA GLU A 581 39.76 4.61 17.45
C GLU A 581 41.27 4.45 17.19
N TYR A 582 41.77 5.07 16.11
CA TYR A 582 43.18 5.01 15.77
C TYR A 582 43.66 6.32 15.10
N GLU A 583 44.98 6.53 15.06
CA GLU A 583 45.60 7.71 14.45
C GLU A 583 46.82 7.31 13.61
N SER A 584 46.98 7.95 12.46
CA SER A 584 48.17 7.77 11.63
C SER A 584 48.45 8.97 10.73
N GLU A 585 49.48 9.73 11.11
CA GLU A 585 50.04 10.84 10.34
C GLU A 585 50.81 10.40 9.07
N GLN A 586 50.89 9.09 8.84
CA GLN A 586 51.52 8.50 7.66
C GLN A 586 50.50 7.67 6.87
N GLN A 587 50.80 7.44 5.58
CA GLN A 587 50.03 6.50 4.80
C GLN A 587 50.11 5.10 5.43
N HIS A 588 48.97 4.46 5.57
CA HIS A 588 48.84 3.20 6.31
C HIS A 588 47.80 2.28 5.66
N LYS A 589 47.80 1.02 6.08
CA LYS A 589 46.77 0.02 5.75
C LYS A 589 46.20 -0.54 7.05
N ILE A 590 44.96 -0.98 6.98
CA ILE A 590 44.29 -1.74 8.03
C ILE A 590 44.26 -3.20 7.60
N VAL A 591 44.67 -4.09 8.51
CA VAL A 591 44.78 -5.53 8.25
C VAL A 591 43.90 -6.27 9.23
N PHE A 592 42.87 -6.93 8.73
CA PHE A 592 42.09 -7.91 9.49
C PHE A 592 42.79 -9.27 9.37
N GLU A 593 43.17 -9.86 10.49
CA GLU A 593 43.78 -11.19 10.56
C GLU A 593 42.87 -12.13 11.34
N ALA A 594 42.35 -13.15 10.67
CA ALA A 594 41.63 -14.24 11.30
C ALA A 594 42.56 -15.44 11.46
N VAL A 595 42.64 -15.99 12.68
CA VAL A 595 43.48 -17.15 13.03
C VAL A 595 42.58 -18.31 13.36
N ARG A 596 42.81 -19.45 12.72
CA ARG A 596 42.07 -20.69 12.90
C ARG A 596 42.17 -21.23 14.33
N GLY A 597 41.02 -21.46 14.98
CA GLY A 597 40.90 -22.10 16.29
C GLY A 597 41.05 -23.63 16.26
N ILE A 598 40.90 -24.29 17.41
CA ILE A 598 41.14 -25.74 17.59
C ILE A 598 40.05 -26.64 16.96
N SER A 599 38.85 -26.09 16.74
CA SER A 599 37.64 -26.85 16.39
C SER A 599 37.23 -26.54 14.98
N ILE A 600 36.67 -27.49 14.21
CA ILE A 600 36.36 -27.19 12.81
C ILE A 600 35.33 -26.07 12.60
N ARG A 601 34.56 -25.75 13.64
CA ARG A 601 33.49 -24.75 13.66
C ARG A 601 33.99 -23.34 14.02
N SER A 602 35.17 -22.92 13.57
CA SER A 602 35.73 -21.58 13.90
C SER A 602 35.67 -20.62 12.72
N ASP A 603 34.57 -20.64 12.00
CA ASP A 603 34.36 -19.66 10.94
C ASP A 603 34.24 -18.28 11.60
N ILE A 604 34.96 -17.31 11.03
CA ILE A 604 34.95 -15.92 11.52
C ILE A 604 34.47 -15.07 10.36
N GLY A 605 33.34 -14.40 10.56
CA GLY A 605 32.73 -13.49 9.62
C GLY A 605 33.02 -12.02 9.97
N ILE A 606 33.18 -11.19 8.95
CA ILE A 606 33.23 -9.72 9.05
C ILE A 606 32.35 -9.10 7.98
N ASP A 607 31.72 -7.98 8.32
CA ASP A 607 30.86 -7.23 7.40
C ASP A 607 30.88 -5.72 7.72
N ASP A 608 30.32 -4.90 6.83
CA ASP A 608 30.04 -3.47 7.03
C ASP A 608 31.23 -2.64 7.55
N ILE A 609 32.41 -2.82 6.93
CA ILE A 609 33.62 -2.09 7.29
C ILE A 609 33.53 -0.63 6.84
N MET A 610 33.52 0.30 7.79
CA MET A 610 33.45 1.73 7.57
C MET A 610 34.59 2.48 8.27
N PHE A 611 35.08 3.53 7.61
CA PHE A 611 36.06 4.47 8.14
C PHE A 611 35.44 5.85 8.27
N GLN A 612 35.52 6.45 9.44
CA GLN A 612 35.01 7.79 9.73
C GLN A 612 36.15 8.69 10.25
N ASN A 613 36.09 9.98 9.90
CA ASN A 613 37.02 10.97 10.43
C ASN A 613 36.55 11.43 11.81
N GLY A 614 37.46 11.59 12.76
CA GLY A 614 37.17 11.97 14.14
C GLY A 614 37.20 10.79 15.12
N PRO A 615 37.05 11.09 16.42
CA PRO A 615 36.93 10.05 17.45
C PRO A 615 35.67 9.21 17.24
N CYS A 616 35.66 7.99 17.77
CA CYS A 616 34.44 7.18 17.77
C CYS A 616 33.41 7.82 18.73
N SER A 617 32.31 8.35 18.20
CA SER A 617 31.21 8.90 18.99
C SER A 617 30.13 7.84 19.26
N ASP A 618 29.68 7.73 20.51
CA ASP A 618 28.44 7.05 20.86
C ASP A 618 27.25 7.96 20.51
N SER A 619 26.95 8.10 19.22
CA SER A 619 25.68 8.69 18.79
C SER A 619 24.60 7.62 18.94
N SER A 620 23.87 7.69 20.05
CA SER A 620 22.53 7.14 20.17
C SER A 620 21.62 7.87 19.20
N ASP A 621 21.35 7.27 18.05
CA ASP A 621 20.16 7.55 17.24
C ASP A 621 19.39 6.23 17.04
N PRO A 622 18.05 6.22 17.23
CA PRO A 622 17.28 5.01 17.44
C PRO A 622 16.83 4.37 16.13
N LEU A 623 17.31 3.15 15.90
CA LEU A 623 16.49 2.07 15.34
C LEU A 623 16.57 0.90 16.35
N GLN A 624 15.83 1.01 17.46
CA GLN A 624 15.59 -0.12 18.40
C GLN A 624 14.55 -1.06 17.74
N SER A 625 14.94 -2.30 17.42
CA SER A 625 14.90 -3.49 18.29
C SER A 625 13.49 -4.07 18.47
N SER A 626 13.27 -5.28 17.94
CA SER A 626 12.61 -6.36 18.69
C SER A 626 13.74 -7.32 19.08
N GLY A 627 14.05 -7.65 20.33
CA GLY A 627 13.30 -7.86 21.58
C GLY A 627 13.78 -9.23 22.06
N TYR A 628 14.40 -9.45 23.23
CA TYR A 628 13.80 -9.26 24.54
C TYR A 628 14.84 -9.45 25.68
N SER A 629 14.72 -8.57 26.69
CA SER A 629 14.91 -8.72 28.14
C SER A 629 16.23 -9.17 28.78
N ASP A 630 16.85 -8.15 29.37
CA ASP A 630 17.59 -8.04 30.63
C ASP A 630 17.44 -9.10 31.75
N ASN A 631 18.55 -9.17 32.51
CA ASN A 631 18.75 -9.50 33.93
C ASN A 631 18.83 -10.97 34.38
N PHE A 632 20.03 -11.47 34.70
CA PHE A 632 20.60 -11.48 36.07
C PHE A 632 21.90 -12.31 36.17
N ASN A 633 22.83 -11.76 36.97
CA ASN A 633 23.91 -12.37 37.76
C ASN A 633 25.20 -12.89 37.10
N GLU A 634 26.28 -12.21 37.51
CA GLU A 634 27.59 -12.74 37.90
C GLU A 634 27.63 -14.24 38.20
N ILE A 635 28.73 -14.90 37.84
CA ILE A 635 29.66 -15.55 38.78
C ILE A 635 30.98 -15.84 38.05
N ASP A 636 32.07 -15.54 38.76
CA ASP A 636 33.49 -15.78 38.47
C ASP A 636 33.84 -17.18 37.94
N PHE A 637 34.87 -17.27 37.09
CA PHE A 637 36.16 -17.94 37.37
C PHE A 637 37.21 -17.65 36.28
#